data_AF-A0AAD1QXN8-F1
#
_entry.id   AF-A0AAD1QXN8-F1
#
_cell.length_a   1.000
_cell.length_b   1.000
_cell.length_c   1.000
_cell.angle_alpha   90.00
_cell.angle_beta   90.00
_cell.angle_gamma   90.00
#
_symmetry.space_group_name_H-M   'P 1'
#
loop_
_entity.id
_entity.type
_entity.pdbx_description
1 polymer ?
#
loop_
_entity_poly.entity_id
_entity_poly.type
_entity_poly.pdbx_seq_one_letter_code
_entity_poly.pdbx_strand_id
1 'polypeptide(L)'
;MDFSKLPKIRDEERESKFGYVHGVSGPVVTASSMSGAAMYELVRVGHSELVGEIIRLEGDMATIQVYEETSGVSVGDPVLRTGKPLSVELGPGIMGSIFDGIQRPLKDISDSTQSIYIPRGVNVSALSKDIKWDFTPSKNLRVGSHITGGDIYGLVFENSLIKHKLMLPPRNRGTVTYVAPPGHYDTSDVVLELEFEGVKEKFTMVQVWPVRTVRPVTEKLPANHPLLTGQRVLDALFPCVQGGTTAIPGAFGCGKTVISQSLSKYSNSDVIIYVGCGERGNEMSEVLRDFPELTMEVDGKVESIMKRTSLVANTSNMPVAAREASIYTGITLSEYFRDMGYHVSMMADSTSRWAEALREISGRLAEMPADSGYPAYLGARLASFYERAGRVKCLGNPEREGSVSIVGAVSPPGGDFSDPVTSATLGIVQVFWGLDKKLAQRKHFPSVNWLISYSKYTRALDEYYDKHFQEFVPLRTKAKEILQEEEDLAEIVQLVGKASLAETDKITLEVAKLIKDDFLQQNGYTPYDRFCPFYKTVGMLSNMIAFYDMARRAVETTAQSDNKITWSIIREQMGEIMYRLTSMKFKTHSAMDYNSHHLPLTDTLSHGLQPPSPPPHRHTQPWTTTPITSPSQTHSAMDYNPHPLPLTDTLSHELQPPSPPPHRHTQPWTTTPIPSPSQTHSAMNYNPHHLPLTDTLSHELQPPSPPPHRHTQPWTTTPIPSPSQTHSAMDYNPHHLPPHRHTKPWTTTPITPLTDTLSHGL
;
A
#
# COMPACT_ATOMS: atom_id res chain seq x y z
N MET A 1 -22.65 11.46 9.52
CA MET A 1 -23.91 12.15 9.89
C MET A 1 -24.20 11.72 11.31
N ASP A 2 -24.69 12.60 12.17
CA ASP A 2 -24.99 12.21 13.56
C ASP A 2 -26.14 11.19 13.58
N PHE A 3 -25.81 9.89 13.61
CA PHE A 3 -26.78 8.81 13.63
C PHE A 3 -27.69 8.88 14.87
N SER A 4 -27.25 9.55 15.96
CA SER A 4 -28.07 9.77 17.15
C SER A 4 -29.11 10.88 17.00
N LYS A 5 -28.96 11.78 16.01
CA LYS A 5 -29.90 12.86 15.64
C LYS A 5 -30.74 12.56 14.39
N LEU A 6 -30.46 11.48 13.67
CA LEU A 6 -31.41 10.92 12.71
C LEU A 6 -32.68 10.49 13.46
N PRO A 7 -33.90 10.79 12.95
CA PRO A 7 -35.13 10.44 13.65
C PRO A 7 -35.18 8.93 13.88
N LYS A 8 -35.55 8.54 15.10
CA LYS A 8 -35.83 7.15 15.47
C LYS A 8 -37.30 6.84 15.25
N ILE A 9 -37.65 5.57 15.23
CA ILE A 9 -39.04 5.09 15.09
C ILE A 9 -39.92 5.60 16.26
N ARG A 10 -39.30 5.91 17.40
CA ARG A 10 -39.94 6.49 18.59
C ARG A 10 -40.07 8.02 18.57
N ASP A 11 -39.38 8.71 17.66
CA ASP A 11 -39.29 10.18 17.64
C ASP A 11 -40.24 10.83 16.62
N GLU A 12 -40.95 10.04 15.80
CA GLU A 12 -41.78 10.51 14.70
C GLU A 12 -43.21 9.95 14.78
N GLU A 13 -44.18 10.79 15.13
CA GLU A 13 -45.59 10.39 15.30
C GLU A 13 -46.38 10.27 13.99
N ARG A 14 -45.77 10.58 12.84
CA ARG A 14 -46.49 10.69 11.55
C ARG A 14 -46.38 9.40 10.72
N GLU A 15 -47.42 8.56 10.81
CA GLU A 15 -47.56 7.32 10.01
C GLU A 15 -47.16 7.50 8.53
N SER A 16 -47.55 8.61 7.89
CA SER A 16 -47.21 9.00 6.51
C SER A 16 -45.71 8.98 6.13
N LYS A 17 -44.78 8.98 7.09
CA LYS A 17 -43.33 8.90 6.83
C LYS A 17 -42.79 7.48 6.83
N PHE A 18 -43.50 6.53 7.43
CA PHE A 18 -43.10 5.13 7.50
C PHE A 18 -43.52 4.37 6.24
N GLY A 19 -42.62 3.54 5.75
CA GLY A 19 -42.98 2.36 4.96
C GLY A 19 -43.06 1.12 5.84
N TYR A 20 -43.41 -0.02 5.24
CA TYR A 20 -43.47 -1.32 5.91
C TYR A 20 -42.74 -2.38 5.10
N VAL A 21 -42.01 -3.27 5.77
CA VAL A 21 -41.31 -4.40 5.12
C VAL A 21 -42.33 -5.32 4.47
N HIS A 22 -42.27 -5.42 3.14
CA HIS A 22 -43.07 -6.33 2.33
C HIS A 22 -42.38 -7.70 2.17
N GLY A 23 -41.05 -7.73 2.14
CA GLY A 23 -40.28 -8.97 2.08
C GLY A 23 -38.78 -8.76 2.30
N VAL A 24 -38.07 -9.84 2.66
CA VAL A 24 -36.62 -9.84 2.94
C VAL A 24 -35.95 -11.02 2.22
N SER A 25 -34.81 -10.76 1.58
CA SER A 25 -34.05 -11.74 0.80
C SER A 25 -32.54 -11.50 1.00
N GLY A 26 -32.00 -12.07 2.08
CA GLY A 26 -30.63 -11.79 2.52
C GLY A 26 -30.46 -10.29 2.84
N PRO A 27 -29.42 -9.60 2.33
CA PRO A 27 -29.17 -8.19 2.63
C PRO A 27 -30.14 -7.22 1.93
N VAL A 28 -31.03 -7.72 1.07
CA VAL A 28 -32.02 -6.91 0.34
C VAL A 28 -33.38 -7.01 1.01
N VAL A 29 -34.01 -5.87 1.26
CA VAL A 29 -35.35 -5.74 1.85
C VAL A 29 -36.22 -4.92 0.90
N THR A 30 -37.42 -5.42 0.59
CA THR A 30 -38.43 -4.67 -0.16
C THR A 30 -39.43 -4.09 0.83
N ALA A 31 -39.69 -2.79 0.76
CA ALA A 31 -40.67 -2.08 1.59
C ALA A 31 -41.73 -1.40 0.72
N SER A 32 -43.00 -1.47 1.15
CA SER A 32 -44.13 -0.74 0.55
C SER A 32 -44.45 0.53 1.36
N SER A 33 -45.32 1.40 0.83
CA SER A 33 -45.66 2.71 1.43
C SER A 33 -44.47 3.67 1.50
N MET A 34 -43.55 3.55 0.53
CA MET A 34 -42.33 4.35 0.45
C MET A 34 -42.46 5.58 -0.48
N SER A 35 -43.68 5.90 -0.93
CA SER A 35 -44.01 7.09 -1.73
C SER A 35 -43.33 8.36 -1.23
N GLY A 36 -42.51 8.98 -2.09
CA GLY A 36 -41.74 10.20 -1.79
C GLY A 36 -40.37 9.97 -1.16
N ALA A 37 -39.87 8.73 -1.09
CA ALA A 37 -38.47 8.45 -0.79
C ALA A 37 -37.55 8.73 -1.99
N ALA A 38 -36.29 9.04 -1.74
CA ALA A 38 -35.29 9.28 -2.78
C ALA A 38 -34.38 8.06 -3.05
N MET A 39 -33.81 8.00 -4.25
CA MET A 39 -32.75 7.03 -4.57
C MET A 39 -31.45 7.40 -3.83
N TYR A 40 -30.76 6.40 -3.29
CA TYR A 40 -29.63 6.52 -2.36
C TYR A 40 -29.95 7.26 -1.06
N GLU A 41 -31.23 7.35 -0.67
CA GLU A 41 -31.63 7.80 0.66
C GLU A 41 -31.35 6.72 1.72
N LEU A 42 -30.89 7.15 2.90
CA LEU A 42 -30.66 6.28 4.04
C LEU A 42 -31.96 6.06 4.83
N VAL A 43 -32.17 4.85 5.32
CA VAL A 43 -33.38 4.41 6.06
C VAL A 43 -33.01 3.60 7.30
N ARG A 44 -33.93 3.54 8.27
CA ARG A 44 -33.91 2.61 9.40
C ARG A 44 -34.92 1.49 9.15
N VAL A 45 -34.50 0.24 9.17
CA VAL A 45 -35.32 -0.94 8.89
C VAL A 45 -35.54 -1.77 10.15
N GLY A 46 -36.80 -2.11 10.44
CA GLY A 46 -37.18 -2.98 11.54
C GLY A 46 -37.11 -2.33 12.92
N HIS A 47 -37.62 -3.05 13.93
CA HIS A 47 -37.66 -2.57 15.31
C HIS A 47 -36.26 -2.34 15.93
N SER A 48 -35.22 -2.93 15.34
CA SER A 48 -33.81 -2.70 15.70
C SER A 48 -33.18 -1.49 14.98
N GLU A 49 -33.93 -0.79 14.12
CA GLU A 49 -33.46 0.40 13.38
C GLU A 49 -32.20 0.17 12.53
N LEU A 50 -32.12 -0.98 11.86
CA LEU A 50 -30.97 -1.37 11.04
C LEU A 50 -30.74 -0.35 9.91
N VAL A 51 -29.51 0.12 9.75
CA VAL A 51 -29.17 1.13 8.73
C VAL A 51 -29.20 0.50 7.33
N GLY A 52 -29.93 1.10 6.40
CA GLY A 52 -29.94 0.70 4.98
C GLY A 52 -29.99 1.89 4.02
N GLU A 53 -29.84 1.62 2.73
CA GLU A 53 -29.87 2.59 1.63
C GLU A 53 -30.85 2.14 0.54
N ILE A 54 -31.68 3.07 0.03
CA ILE A 54 -32.61 2.80 -1.07
C ILE A 54 -31.85 2.74 -2.38
N ILE A 55 -31.98 1.63 -3.11
CA ILE A 55 -31.24 1.37 -4.35
C ILE A 55 -32.13 1.20 -5.58
N ARG A 56 -33.42 0.88 -5.41
CA ARG A 56 -34.42 0.83 -6.50
C ARG A 56 -35.78 1.31 -6.00
N LEU A 57 -36.57 1.92 -6.89
CA LEU A 57 -37.91 2.43 -6.62
C LEU A 57 -38.85 1.97 -7.74
N GLU A 58 -39.96 1.33 -7.37
CA GLU A 58 -40.96 0.74 -8.27
C GLU A 58 -42.35 1.16 -7.79
N GLY A 59 -42.81 2.33 -8.25
CA GLY A 59 -44.06 2.94 -7.79
C GLY A 59 -43.97 3.33 -6.31
N ASP A 60 -44.74 2.64 -5.46
CA ASP A 60 -44.75 2.81 -4.01
C ASP A 60 -43.83 1.83 -3.25
N MET A 61 -43.21 0.88 -3.97
CA MET A 61 -42.22 -0.05 -3.40
C MET A 61 -40.80 0.50 -3.52
N ALA A 62 -40.00 0.35 -2.46
CA ALA A 62 -38.57 0.61 -2.46
C ALA A 62 -37.79 -0.69 -2.20
N THR A 63 -36.75 -0.93 -3.00
CA THR A 63 -35.73 -1.94 -2.71
C THR A 63 -34.61 -1.28 -1.91
N ILE A 64 -34.36 -1.80 -0.72
CA ILE A 64 -33.40 -1.30 0.27
C ILE A 64 -32.28 -2.32 0.42
N GLN A 65 -31.05 -1.83 0.43
CA GLN A 65 -29.85 -2.60 0.76
C GLN A 65 -29.46 -2.29 2.21
N VAL A 66 -29.47 -3.29 3.08
CA VAL A 66 -29.18 -3.11 4.52
C VAL A 66 -27.68 -3.29 4.78
N TYR A 67 -27.07 -2.38 5.53
CA TYR A 67 -25.64 -2.41 5.90
C TYR A 67 -25.35 -3.33 7.10
N GLU A 68 -26.39 -3.88 7.71
CA GLU A 68 -26.37 -4.81 8.84
C GLU A 68 -27.00 -6.16 8.50
N GLU A 69 -26.89 -7.14 9.41
CA GLU A 69 -27.51 -8.45 9.25
C GLU A 69 -29.03 -8.37 9.44
N THR A 70 -29.79 -8.71 8.40
CA THR A 70 -31.27 -8.70 8.36
C THR A 70 -31.95 -9.85 9.10
N SER A 71 -31.19 -10.72 9.77
CA SER A 71 -31.69 -11.92 10.45
C SER A 71 -32.64 -11.57 11.61
N GLY A 72 -33.93 -11.84 11.44
CA GLY A 72 -35.00 -11.51 12.38
C GLY A 72 -35.84 -10.28 12.01
N VAL A 73 -35.54 -9.57 10.91
CA VAL A 73 -36.47 -8.60 10.31
C VAL A 73 -37.69 -9.35 9.78
N SER A 74 -38.90 -8.88 10.11
CA SER A 74 -40.16 -9.55 9.77
C SER A 74 -40.99 -8.77 8.73
N VAL A 75 -41.95 -9.44 8.08
CA VAL A 75 -42.92 -8.76 7.21
C VAL A 75 -43.90 -7.96 8.08
N GLY A 76 -44.15 -6.71 7.71
CA GLY A 76 -44.88 -5.73 8.52
C GLY A 76 -44.01 -4.88 9.45
N ASP A 77 -42.69 -5.17 9.55
CA ASP A 77 -41.75 -4.32 10.28
C ASP A 77 -41.75 -2.88 9.74
N PRO A 78 -41.67 -1.84 10.60
CA PRO A 78 -41.60 -0.45 10.17
C PRO A 78 -40.28 -0.11 9.47
N VAL A 79 -40.34 0.80 8.49
CA VAL A 79 -39.19 1.39 7.80
C VAL A 79 -39.28 2.91 7.86
N LEU A 80 -38.35 3.56 8.54
CA LEU A 80 -38.32 5.01 8.70
C LEU A 80 -37.33 5.67 7.74
N ARG A 81 -37.82 6.68 7.03
CA ARG A 81 -37.10 7.51 6.05
C ARG A 81 -36.35 8.66 6.73
N THR A 82 -35.20 9.04 6.19
CA THR A 82 -34.34 10.10 6.78
C THR A 82 -34.23 11.36 5.94
N GLY A 83 -34.66 11.32 4.68
CA GLY A 83 -34.56 12.41 3.70
C GLY A 83 -33.13 12.77 3.29
N LYS A 84 -32.12 11.92 3.61
CA LYS A 84 -30.69 12.22 3.41
C LYS A 84 -29.93 10.98 2.92
N PRO A 85 -28.90 11.14 2.06
CA PRO A 85 -28.05 10.02 1.62
C PRO A 85 -27.01 9.65 2.69
N LEU A 86 -26.39 8.47 2.53
CA LEU A 86 -25.26 8.06 3.38
C LEU A 86 -24.16 9.14 3.39
N SER A 87 -23.90 9.68 4.58
CA SER A 87 -23.04 10.85 4.77
C SER A 87 -22.20 10.70 6.04
N VAL A 88 -20.91 11.03 5.97
CA VAL A 88 -19.95 10.99 7.10
C VAL A 88 -20.03 12.26 7.96
N GLU A 89 -19.53 12.19 9.19
CA GLU A 89 -19.17 13.34 10.03
C GLU A 89 -17.70 13.70 9.80
N LEU A 90 -17.41 14.98 9.62
CA LEU A 90 -16.08 15.52 9.33
C LEU A 90 -15.79 16.66 10.33
N GLY A 91 -14.79 16.46 11.20
CA GLY A 91 -14.45 17.35 12.31
C GLY A 91 -13.34 16.72 13.18
N PRO A 92 -12.97 17.35 14.31
CA PRO A 92 -11.92 16.84 15.20
C PRO A 92 -12.37 15.54 15.92
N GLY A 93 -11.43 14.62 16.15
CA GLY A 93 -11.69 13.29 16.71
C GLY A 93 -11.63 12.16 15.68
N ILE A 94 -11.05 12.40 14.50
CA ILE A 94 -10.87 11.43 13.42
C ILE A 94 -9.47 10.81 13.46
N MET A 95 -8.45 11.58 13.84
CA MET A 95 -7.07 11.10 13.93
C MET A 95 -6.86 10.20 15.14
N GLY A 96 -6.34 8.99 14.90
CA GLY A 96 -6.23 7.94 15.91
C GLY A 96 -7.51 7.10 16.10
N SER A 97 -8.61 7.48 15.46
CA SER A 97 -9.89 6.77 15.56
C SER A 97 -10.00 5.60 14.57
N ILE A 98 -10.76 4.58 14.97
CA ILE A 98 -10.97 3.33 14.24
C ILE A 98 -12.47 3.18 13.98
N PHE A 99 -12.85 3.20 12.70
CA PHE A 99 -14.23 3.23 12.25
C PHE A 99 -14.66 1.92 11.58
N ASP A 100 -15.95 1.57 11.63
CA ASP A 100 -16.54 0.58 10.73
C ASP A 100 -16.85 1.19 9.33
N GLY A 101 -17.39 0.37 8.42
CA GLY A 101 -17.70 0.81 7.05
C GLY A 101 -18.72 1.96 6.93
N ILE A 102 -19.56 2.17 7.95
CA ILE A 102 -20.54 3.26 8.02
C ILE A 102 -20.14 4.37 9.02
N GLN A 103 -18.85 4.41 9.41
CA GLN A 103 -18.23 5.41 10.26
C GLN A 103 -18.63 5.39 11.75
N ARG A 104 -18.96 4.22 12.33
CA ARG A 104 -19.10 4.10 13.79
C ARG A 104 -17.76 3.79 14.47
N PRO A 105 -17.40 4.46 15.58
CA PRO A 105 -16.16 4.18 16.31
C PRO A 105 -16.20 2.81 17.01
N LEU A 106 -15.32 1.90 16.61
CA LEU A 106 -15.29 0.52 17.14
C LEU A 106 -14.92 0.47 18.63
N LYS A 107 -14.05 1.38 19.09
CA LYS A 107 -13.67 1.49 20.50
C LYS A 107 -14.88 1.85 21.35
N ASP A 108 -15.55 2.95 21.03
CA ASP A 108 -16.68 3.47 21.80
C ASP A 108 -17.87 2.49 21.79
N ILE A 109 -18.05 1.69 20.72
CA ILE A 109 -18.99 0.56 20.73
C ILE A 109 -18.58 -0.48 21.79
N SER A 110 -17.32 -0.91 21.85
CA SER A 110 -16.88 -1.89 22.84
C SER A 110 -16.96 -1.33 24.27
N ASP A 111 -16.52 -0.09 24.49
CA ASP A 111 -16.56 0.59 25.79
C ASP A 111 -18.00 0.81 26.28
N SER A 112 -18.95 1.16 25.40
CA SER A 112 -20.36 1.37 25.78
C SER A 112 -21.17 0.08 25.93
N THR A 113 -20.81 -1.00 25.21
CA THR A 113 -21.54 -2.28 25.26
C THR A 113 -20.91 -3.31 26.19
N GLN A 114 -19.67 -3.07 26.65
CA GLN A 114 -18.87 -3.99 27.46
C GLN A 114 -18.81 -5.41 26.85
N SER A 115 -18.69 -5.46 25.51
CA SER A 115 -18.80 -6.67 24.70
C SER A 115 -17.71 -6.74 23.62
N ILE A 116 -17.36 -7.96 23.22
CA ILE A 116 -16.51 -8.25 22.06
C ILE A 116 -17.30 -8.29 20.73
N TYR A 117 -18.63 -8.26 20.80
CA TYR A 117 -19.53 -8.31 19.64
C TYR A 117 -20.21 -6.95 19.44
N ILE A 118 -20.22 -6.48 18.19
CA ILE A 118 -20.97 -5.29 17.77
C ILE A 118 -22.47 -5.63 17.78
N PRO A 119 -23.33 -4.96 18.57
CA PRO A 119 -24.77 -5.22 18.54
C PRO A 119 -25.41 -4.70 17.26
N ARG A 120 -26.45 -5.38 16.78
CA ARG A 120 -27.25 -4.94 15.63
C ARG A 120 -28.12 -3.76 16.05
N GLY A 121 -28.24 -2.75 15.19
CA GLY A 121 -28.92 -1.49 15.48
C GLY A 121 -28.12 -0.53 16.37
N VAL A 122 -26.84 -0.80 16.66
CA VAL A 122 -26.05 0.04 17.58
C VAL A 122 -25.82 1.43 16.97
N ASN A 123 -26.33 2.45 17.67
CA ASN A 123 -26.40 3.83 17.20
C ASN A 123 -25.51 4.73 18.07
N VAL A 124 -24.25 4.84 17.68
CA VAL A 124 -23.23 5.72 18.29
C VAL A 124 -22.95 6.89 17.34
N SER A 125 -22.65 8.07 17.88
CA SER A 125 -22.15 9.21 17.07
C SER A 125 -20.81 8.84 16.43
N ALA A 126 -20.46 9.39 15.27
CA ALA A 126 -19.15 9.09 14.67
C ALA A 126 -18.01 9.78 15.42
N LEU A 127 -18.27 10.98 15.96
CA LEU A 127 -17.34 11.73 16.80
C LEU A 127 -17.89 11.89 18.22
N SER A 128 -17.04 11.76 19.23
CA SER A 128 -17.44 11.98 20.63
C SER A 128 -17.87 13.44 20.86
N LYS A 129 -18.84 13.61 21.78
CA LYS A 129 -19.38 14.91 22.23
C LYS A 129 -18.87 15.29 23.63
N ASP A 130 -18.23 14.34 24.32
CA ASP A 130 -17.72 14.54 25.68
C ASP A 130 -16.28 15.07 25.68
N ILE A 131 -15.54 14.82 24.59
CA ILE A 131 -14.21 15.38 24.36
C ILE A 131 -14.32 16.85 23.98
N LYS A 132 -13.70 17.71 24.78
CA LYS A 132 -13.56 19.15 24.50
C LYS A 132 -12.23 19.45 23.80
N TRP A 133 -12.29 20.38 22.86
CA TRP A 133 -11.21 20.74 21.95
C TRP A 133 -10.83 22.20 22.07
N ASP A 134 -9.54 22.48 21.96
CA ASP A 134 -8.95 23.80 22.06
C ASP A 134 -9.14 24.58 20.75
N PHE A 135 -10.23 25.34 20.67
CA PHE A 135 -10.56 26.18 19.53
C PHE A 135 -9.80 27.50 19.55
N THR A 136 -9.21 27.87 18.41
CA THR A 136 -8.65 29.19 18.15
C THR A 136 -9.24 29.76 16.85
N PRO A 137 -10.01 30.86 16.88
CA PRO A 137 -10.55 31.47 15.67
C PRO A 137 -9.45 32.08 14.78
N SER A 138 -9.72 32.16 13.48
CA SER A 138 -8.80 32.76 12.50
C SER A 138 -8.62 34.26 12.77
N LYS A 139 -7.37 34.71 12.94
CA LYS A 139 -7.02 36.11 13.32
C LYS A 139 -7.56 37.19 12.37
N ASN A 140 -7.88 36.80 11.13
CA ASN A 140 -8.37 37.71 10.09
C ASN A 140 -9.91 37.82 10.08
N LEU A 141 -10.62 36.91 10.74
CA LEU A 141 -12.07 36.85 10.76
C LEU A 141 -12.64 37.79 11.83
N ARG A 142 -13.63 38.60 11.46
CA ARG A 142 -14.34 39.51 12.37
C ARG A 142 -15.85 39.42 12.12
N VAL A 143 -16.64 39.86 13.09
CA VAL A 143 -18.07 40.13 12.86
C VAL A 143 -18.18 41.19 11.76
N GLY A 144 -19.03 40.94 10.76
CA GLY A 144 -19.14 41.73 9.54
C GLY A 144 -18.21 41.30 8.39
N SER A 145 -17.30 40.35 8.58
CA SER A 145 -16.52 39.76 7.47
C SER A 145 -17.42 38.90 6.57
N HIS A 146 -17.22 38.97 5.25
CA HIS A 146 -17.76 37.98 4.33
C HIS A 146 -16.91 36.70 4.35
N ILE A 147 -17.56 35.55 4.20
CA ILE A 147 -16.93 34.22 4.18
C ILE A 147 -17.66 33.32 3.17
N THR A 148 -16.92 32.47 2.47
CA THR A 148 -17.44 31.49 1.51
C THR A 148 -17.09 30.05 1.93
N GLY A 149 -17.72 29.07 1.30
CA GLY A 149 -17.45 27.65 1.55
C GLY A 149 -15.97 27.32 1.39
N GLY A 150 -15.45 26.39 2.19
CA GLY A 150 -14.04 26.01 2.20
C GLY A 150 -13.10 26.97 2.93
N ASP A 151 -13.52 28.21 3.24
CA ASP A 151 -12.72 29.17 4.01
C ASP A 151 -12.40 28.63 5.42
N ILE A 152 -11.16 28.82 5.89
CA ILE A 152 -10.73 28.45 7.25
C ILE A 152 -11.16 29.53 8.25
N TYR A 153 -12.18 29.22 9.06
CA TYR A 153 -12.67 30.11 10.11
C TYR A 153 -11.95 29.93 11.45
N GLY A 154 -11.26 28.80 11.66
CA GLY A 154 -10.46 28.57 12.88
C GLY A 154 -9.62 27.30 12.84
N LEU A 155 -8.91 27.05 13.95
CA LEU A 155 -7.97 25.95 14.14
C LEU A 155 -8.29 25.22 15.44
N VAL A 156 -8.13 23.91 15.43
CA VAL A 156 -8.18 23.02 16.61
C VAL A 156 -6.91 22.18 16.65
N PHE A 157 -6.34 22.01 17.85
CA PHE A 157 -5.23 21.08 18.06
C PHE A 157 -5.79 19.69 18.38
N GLU A 158 -5.91 18.84 17.35
CA GLU A 158 -6.42 17.47 17.49
C GLU A 158 -5.33 16.51 18.01
N ASN A 159 -4.10 16.69 17.53
CA ASN A 159 -2.92 15.95 17.99
C ASN A 159 -1.69 16.86 17.97
N SER A 160 -0.58 16.39 18.56
CA SER A 160 0.70 17.11 18.58
C SER A 160 1.30 17.36 17.19
N LEU A 161 0.95 16.56 16.18
CA LEU A 161 1.32 16.78 14.78
C LEU A 161 0.23 17.56 14.02
N ILE A 162 -1.02 17.06 14.06
CA ILE A 162 -2.10 17.50 13.19
C ILE A 162 -2.85 18.70 13.78
N LYS A 163 -2.74 19.83 13.08
CA LYS A 163 -3.54 21.03 13.32
C LYS A 163 -4.81 20.92 12.47
N HIS A 164 -5.93 20.61 13.10
CA HIS A 164 -7.21 20.43 12.43
C HIS A 164 -7.74 21.81 12.00
N LYS A 165 -7.87 22.04 10.68
CA LYS A 165 -8.25 23.34 10.13
C LYS A 165 -9.76 23.33 9.91
N LEU A 166 -10.51 24.09 10.71
CA LEU A 166 -11.97 24.13 10.63
C LEU A 166 -12.39 25.02 9.44
N MET A 167 -13.08 24.39 8.49
CA MET A 167 -13.50 24.98 7.22
C MET A 167 -15.01 25.08 7.13
N LEU A 168 -15.53 26.16 6.54
CA LEU A 168 -16.96 26.30 6.27
C LEU A 168 -17.42 25.22 5.25
N PRO A 169 -18.62 24.61 5.39
CA PRO A 169 -19.09 23.63 4.43
C PRO A 169 -19.19 24.23 3.00
N PRO A 170 -18.79 23.50 1.93
CA PRO A 170 -18.60 24.11 0.59
C PRO A 170 -19.82 24.73 -0.10
N ARG A 171 -21.05 24.51 0.40
CA ARG A 171 -22.29 25.06 -0.19
C ARG A 171 -22.76 26.36 0.47
N ASN A 172 -22.15 26.72 1.59
CA ASN A 172 -22.61 27.81 2.46
C ASN A 172 -21.71 29.03 2.26
N ARG A 173 -22.31 30.23 2.33
CA ARG A 173 -21.63 31.53 2.19
C ARG A 173 -22.44 32.56 2.95
N GLY A 174 -21.81 33.63 3.42
CA GLY A 174 -22.55 34.68 4.14
C GLY A 174 -21.66 35.74 4.76
N THR A 175 -22.27 36.54 5.63
CA THR A 175 -21.58 37.53 6.46
C THR A 175 -21.58 37.05 7.90
N VAL A 176 -20.43 37.09 8.56
CA VAL A 176 -20.24 36.59 9.93
C VAL A 176 -21.01 37.47 10.93
N THR A 177 -21.96 36.89 11.67
CA THR A 177 -22.67 37.60 12.75
C THR A 177 -22.10 37.28 14.13
N TYR A 178 -21.56 36.08 14.32
CA TYR A 178 -20.92 35.67 15.57
C TYR A 178 -19.78 34.69 15.29
N VAL A 179 -18.69 34.81 16.06
CA VAL A 179 -17.58 33.84 16.14
C VAL A 179 -17.33 33.58 17.62
N ALA A 180 -17.18 32.33 18.02
CA ALA A 180 -16.82 31.98 19.38
C ALA A 180 -15.41 32.51 19.74
N PRO A 181 -15.19 33.01 20.97
CA PRO A 181 -13.85 33.33 21.46
C PRO A 181 -12.99 32.06 21.61
N PRO A 182 -11.65 32.17 21.64
CA PRO A 182 -10.79 31.01 21.89
C PRO A 182 -11.10 30.36 23.25
N GLY A 183 -11.13 29.02 23.30
CA GLY A 183 -11.51 28.26 24.49
C GLY A 183 -11.74 26.77 24.23
N HIS A 184 -12.19 26.05 25.26
CA HIS A 184 -12.50 24.62 25.18
C HIS A 184 -13.99 24.40 24.88
N TYR A 185 -14.31 23.83 23.73
CA TYR A 185 -15.68 23.57 23.26
C TYR A 185 -15.83 22.11 22.84
N ASP A 186 -17.05 21.59 22.85
CA ASP A 186 -17.33 20.25 22.28
C ASP A 186 -17.68 20.31 20.78
N THR A 187 -17.97 19.15 20.20
CA THR A 187 -18.28 18.99 18.76
C THR A 187 -19.69 19.49 18.37
N SER A 188 -20.54 19.77 19.36
CA SER A 188 -21.92 20.23 19.21
C SER A 188 -22.15 21.72 19.55
N ASP A 189 -21.20 22.35 20.26
CA ASP A 189 -21.16 23.80 20.51
C ASP A 189 -21.20 24.61 19.20
N VAL A 190 -21.90 25.76 19.23
CA VAL A 190 -21.98 26.69 18.08
C VAL A 190 -20.77 27.61 18.06
N VAL A 191 -19.92 27.42 17.05
CA VAL A 191 -18.62 28.11 16.92
C VAL A 191 -18.71 29.32 15.98
N LEU A 192 -19.66 29.31 15.03
CA LEU A 192 -19.81 30.34 14.00
C LEU A 192 -21.29 30.51 13.65
N GLU A 193 -21.75 31.76 13.51
CA GLU A 193 -23.05 32.08 12.91
C GLU A 193 -22.87 33.00 11.71
N LEU A 194 -23.56 32.67 10.61
CA LEU A 194 -23.55 33.44 9.37
C LEU A 194 -24.96 33.92 9.03
N GLU A 195 -25.04 35.11 8.42
CA GLU A 195 -26.25 35.66 7.83
C GLU A 195 -26.12 35.75 6.30
N PHE A 196 -27.08 35.19 5.59
CA PHE A 196 -27.18 35.24 4.13
C PHE A 196 -28.66 35.42 3.72
N GLU A 197 -28.94 36.43 2.90
CA GLU A 197 -30.30 36.77 2.43
C GLU A 197 -31.35 36.88 3.56
N GLY A 198 -30.92 37.32 4.76
CA GLY A 198 -31.75 37.46 5.96
C GLY A 198 -31.96 36.17 6.78
N VAL A 199 -31.47 35.02 6.29
CA VAL A 199 -31.47 33.75 7.03
C VAL A 199 -30.19 33.65 7.86
N LYS A 200 -30.32 33.24 9.13
CA LYS A 200 -29.19 32.96 10.03
C LYS A 200 -28.96 31.48 10.19
N GLU A 201 -27.75 31.02 9.87
CA GLU A 201 -27.33 29.63 9.94
C GLU A 201 -26.22 29.47 11.00
N LYS A 202 -26.31 28.39 11.79
CA LYS A 202 -25.40 28.09 12.90
C LYS A 202 -24.50 26.90 12.54
N PHE A 203 -23.20 27.03 12.77
CA PHE A 203 -22.20 26.01 12.46
C PHE A 203 -21.46 25.58 13.74
N THR A 204 -21.27 24.27 13.90
CA THR A 204 -20.38 23.67 14.90
C THR A 204 -19.05 23.28 14.25
N MET A 205 -18.15 22.65 15.01
CA MET A 205 -16.89 22.10 14.46
C MET A 205 -17.11 20.95 13.45
N VAL A 206 -18.29 20.33 13.41
CA VAL A 206 -18.56 19.14 12.61
C VAL A 206 -19.44 19.48 11.41
N GLN A 207 -18.96 19.14 10.21
CA GLN A 207 -19.75 19.17 8.98
C GLN A 207 -20.17 17.75 8.56
N VAL A 208 -21.31 17.63 7.88
CA VAL A 208 -21.80 16.36 7.34
C VAL A 208 -21.68 16.37 5.82
N TRP A 209 -21.09 15.33 5.23
CA TRP A 209 -20.89 15.26 3.78
C TRP A 209 -21.28 13.89 3.16
N PRO A 210 -22.04 13.84 2.05
CA PRO A 210 -22.42 12.58 1.39
C PRO A 210 -21.22 11.82 0.80
N VAL A 211 -21.07 10.54 1.14
CA VAL A 211 -19.86 9.76 0.76
C VAL A 211 -19.76 9.49 -0.75
N ARG A 212 -20.92 9.43 -1.41
CA ARG A 212 -21.05 9.24 -2.87
C ARG A 212 -20.85 10.54 -3.67
N THR A 213 -20.65 11.69 -3.02
CA THR A 213 -20.43 12.99 -3.68
C THR A 213 -18.99 13.45 -3.52
N VAL A 214 -18.31 13.71 -4.65
CA VAL A 214 -16.94 14.27 -4.69
C VAL A 214 -16.92 15.64 -4.00
N ARG A 215 -15.96 15.89 -3.09
CA ARG A 215 -15.79 17.19 -2.45
C ARG A 215 -15.23 18.22 -3.45
N PRO A 216 -15.88 19.39 -3.63
CA PRO A 216 -15.51 20.37 -4.65
C PRO A 216 -14.16 21.04 -4.35
N VAL A 217 -13.46 21.43 -5.42
CA VAL A 217 -12.13 22.05 -5.40
C VAL A 217 -12.11 23.24 -6.35
N THR A 218 -11.08 24.10 -6.26
CA THR A 218 -10.93 25.24 -7.18
C THR A 218 -10.47 24.78 -8.56
N GLU A 219 -9.42 23.95 -8.60
CA GLU A 219 -8.83 23.40 -9.84
C GLU A 219 -8.04 22.11 -9.55
N LYS A 220 -7.99 21.17 -10.52
CA LYS A 220 -7.04 20.03 -10.50
C LYS A 220 -5.69 20.52 -11.03
N LEU A 221 -4.61 20.20 -10.33
CA LEU A 221 -3.23 20.59 -10.68
C LEU A 221 -2.41 19.35 -11.11
N PRO A 222 -1.42 19.50 -12.01
CA PRO A 222 -0.50 18.42 -12.34
C PRO A 222 0.37 18.04 -11.12
N ALA A 223 0.56 16.74 -10.92
CA ALA A 223 1.35 16.21 -9.82
C ALA A 223 2.84 16.10 -10.20
N ASN A 224 3.67 17.04 -9.73
CA ASN A 224 5.11 17.11 -10.02
C ASN A 224 6.04 16.81 -8.82
N HIS A 225 5.50 16.34 -7.68
CA HIS A 225 6.30 15.92 -6.52
C HIS A 225 6.15 14.42 -6.28
N PRO A 226 7.24 13.66 -6.06
CA PRO A 226 7.17 12.22 -5.86
C PRO A 226 6.55 11.85 -4.50
N LEU A 227 5.77 10.77 -4.49
CA LEU A 227 5.40 10.07 -3.25
C LEU A 227 6.53 9.09 -2.94
N LEU A 228 7.40 9.44 -2.00
CA LEU A 228 8.48 8.58 -1.54
C LEU A 228 7.88 7.44 -0.71
N THR A 229 8.14 6.19 -1.11
CA THR A 229 7.68 4.98 -0.42
C THR A 229 8.72 4.45 0.56
N GLY A 230 9.99 4.82 0.37
CA GLY A 230 11.13 4.28 1.10
C GLY A 230 11.62 2.93 0.58
N GLN A 231 11.02 2.38 -0.48
CA GLN A 231 11.41 1.12 -1.11
C GLN A 231 12.14 1.40 -2.44
N ARG A 232 13.38 0.93 -2.56
CA ARG A 232 14.28 1.22 -3.70
C ARG A 232 13.65 0.92 -5.06
N VAL A 233 13.03 -0.25 -5.22
CA VAL A 233 12.39 -0.65 -6.49
C VAL A 233 11.19 0.24 -6.86
N LEU A 234 10.41 0.68 -5.88
CA LEU A 234 9.22 1.51 -6.11
C LEU A 234 9.64 2.95 -6.43
N ASP A 235 10.51 3.53 -5.60
CA ASP A 235 10.95 4.92 -5.73
C ASP A 235 11.86 5.13 -6.97
N ALA A 236 12.62 4.10 -7.39
CA ALA A 236 13.52 4.20 -8.53
C ALA A 236 12.88 3.77 -9.88
N LEU A 237 12.31 2.57 -9.96
CA LEU A 237 11.89 2.02 -11.26
C LEU A 237 10.44 2.39 -11.62
N PHE A 238 9.55 2.53 -10.63
CA PHE A 238 8.11 2.72 -10.83
C PHE A 238 7.53 3.83 -9.95
N PRO A 239 8.11 5.04 -9.94
CA PRO A 239 7.79 6.07 -8.97
C PRO A 239 6.32 6.50 -9.03
N CYS A 240 5.76 6.78 -7.86
CA CYS A 240 4.44 7.41 -7.70
C CYS A 240 4.61 8.90 -7.34
N VAL A 241 3.52 9.66 -7.42
CA VAL A 241 3.46 11.11 -7.15
C VAL A 241 2.47 11.41 -6.03
N GLN A 242 2.66 12.53 -5.34
CA GLN A 242 1.66 13.07 -4.43
C GLN A 242 0.43 13.52 -5.23
N GLY A 243 -0.72 12.88 -5.02
CA GLY A 243 -1.90 12.97 -5.88
C GLY A 243 -2.03 11.83 -6.91
N GLY A 244 -1.12 10.86 -6.90
CA GLY A 244 -1.09 9.77 -7.89
C GLY A 244 -2.06 8.62 -7.62
N THR A 245 -2.37 7.86 -8.68
CA THR A 245 -3.11 6.60 -8.62
C THR A 245 -2.18 5.41 -8.85
N THR A 246 -2.24 4.41 -7.97
CA THR A 246 -1.41 3.20 -8.01
C THR A 246 -2.23 1.95 -7.73
N ALA A 247 -2.00 0.90 -8.52
CA ALA A 247 -2.48 -0.44 -8.21
C ALA A 247 -1.35 -1.37 -7.79
N ILE A 248 -1.60 -2.17 -6.75
CA ILE A 248 -0.73 -3.25 -6.30
C ILE A 248 -1.48 -4.59 -6.46
N PRO A 249 -1.53 -5.18 -7.66
CA PRO A 249 -2.05 -6.52 -7.82
C PRO A 249 -1.03 -7.57 -7.36
N GLY A 250 -1.54 -8.65 -6.79
CA GLY A 250 -0.74 -9.82 -6.47
C GLY A 250 -1.57 -10.90 -5.79
N ALA A 251 -1.11 -12.14 -5.87
CA ALA A 251 -1.71 -13.24 -5.13
C ALA A 251 -1.59 -13.02 -3.60
N PHE A 252 -2.37 -13.77 -2.82
CA PHE A 252 -2.22 -13.79 -1.36
C PHE A 252 -0.80 -14.22 -0.96
N GLY A 253 -0.28 -13.64 0.13
CA GLY A 253 1.09 -13.88 0.61
C GLY A 253 2.22 -13.15 -0.14
N CYS A 254 1.94 -12.43 -1.24
CA CYS A 254 2.98 -11.69 -1.98
C CYS A 254 3.38 -10.34 -1.35
N GLY A 255 3.10 -10.11 -0.06
CA GLY A 255 3.54 -8.91 0.66
C GLY A 255 2.79 -7.61 0.39
N LYS A 256 1.60 -7.62 -0.24
CA LYS A 256 0.77 -6.41 -0.49
C LYS A 256 0.64 -5.53 0.74
N THR A 257 0.12 -6.10 1.83
CA THR A 257 -0.10 -5.39 3.10
C THR A 257 1.20 -4.93 3.75
N VAL A 258 2.33 -5.61 3.52
CA VAL A 258 3.67 -5.16 3.98
C VAL A 258 4.13 -3.90 3.23
N ILE A 259 3.83 -3.78 1.94
CA ILE A 259 4.06 -2.55 1.17
C ILE A 259 3.15 -1.43 1.68
N SER A 260 1.85 -1.71 1.89
CA SER A 260 0.89 -0.75 2.48
C SER A 260 1.34 -0.26 3.87
N GLN A 261 1.80 -1.17 4.74
CA GLN A 261 2.30 -0.87 6.09
C GLN A 261 3.64 -0.10 6.04
N SER A 262 4.48 -0.33 5.02
CA SER A 262 5.71 0.43 4.82
C SER A 262 5.41 1.86 4.35
N LEU A 263 4.41 2.01 3.47
CA LEU A 263 3.98 3.30 2.95
C LEU A 263 3.33 4.18 4.04
N SER A 264 2.56 3.62 4.97
CA SER A 264 1.99 4.37 6.10
C SER A 264 3.05 4.84 7.11
N LYS A 265 4.09 4.02 7.32
CA LYS A 265 5.25 4.39 8.17
C LYS A 265 6.09 5.51 7.55
N TYR A 266 6.53 5.32 6.30
CA TYR A 266 7.69 6.06 5.78
C TYR A 266 7.38 7.08 4.68
N SER A 267 6.13 7.23 4.24
CA SER A 267 5.83 8.21 3.19
C SER A 267 5.91 9.66 3.66
N ASN A 268 6.28 10.53 2.70
CA ASN A 268 6.18 11.99 2.78
C ASN A 268 4.72 12.48 2.65
N SER A 269 3.80 11.82 3.34
CA SER A 269 2.39 12.21 3.46
C SER A 269 2.13 12.75 4.87
N ASP A 270 1.38 13.83 5.01
CA ASP A 270 1.01 14.40 6.31
C ASP A 270 0.00 13.51 7.05
N VAL A 271 -0.91 12.89 6.30
CA VAL A 271 -2.05 12.11 6.81
C VAL A 271 -2.16 10.79 6.06
N ILE A 272 -2.46 9.72 6.80
CA ILE A 272 -2.73 8.38 6.25
C ILE A 272 -4.17 7.97 6.51
N ILE A 273 -4.88 7.52 5.48
CA ILE A 273 -6.20 6.88 5.61
C ILE A 273 -6.09 5.44 5.12
N TYR A 274 -6.26 4.47 6.01
CA TYR A 274 -6.19 3.04 5.65
C TYR A 274 -7.59 2.43 5.70
N VAL A 275 -8.07 1.91 4.57
CA VAL A 275 -9.34 1.19 4.46
C VAL A 275 -9.07 -0.30 4.29
N GLY A 276 -9.37 -1.06 5.35
CA GLY A 276 -9.51 -2.51 5.29
C GLY A 276 -10.90 -2.86 4.76
N CYS A 277 -10.97 -3.35 3.53
CA CYS A 277 -12.20 -3.75 2.85
C CYS A 277 -12.19 -5.26 2.60
N GLY A 278 -12.93 -6.00 3.43
CA GLY A 278 -13.15 -7.44 3.29
C GLY A 278 -11.97 -8.34 3.70
N GLU A 279 -10.95 -7.80 4.36
CA GLU A 279 -9.77 -8.53 4.82
C GLU A 279 -10.03 -9.35 6.09
N ARG A 280 -9.12 -10.26 6.44
CA ARG A 280 -9.31 -11.16 7.60
C ARG A 280 -9.19 -10.37 8.90
N GLY A 281 -9.95 -10.79 9.92
CA GLY A 281 -9.89 -10.20 11.26
C GLY A 281 -8.47 -10.19 11.86
N ASN A 282 -7.65 -11.20 11.54
CA ASN A 282 -6.26 -11.29 12.01
C ASN A 282 -5.32 -10.28 11.32
N GLU A 283 -5.56 -9.98 10.03
CA GLU A 283 -4.75 -9.01 9.27
C GLU A 283 -5.08 -7.58 9.77
N MET A 284 -6.36 -7.32 10.09
CA MET A 284 -6.77 -6.08 10.73
C MET A 284 -6.29 -5.98 12.20
N SER A 285 -6.26 -7.06 12.98
CA SER A 285 -5.77 -6.99 14.37
C SER A 285 -4.26 -6.86 14.47
N GLU A 286 -3.50 -7.41 13.52
CA GLU A 286 -2.07 -7.14 13.34
C GLU A 286 -1.82 -5.65 13.02
N VAL A 287 -2.56 -5.08 12.07
CA VAL A 287 -2.55 -3.62 11.80
C VAL A 287 -2.86 -2.80 13.07
N LEU A 288 -3.88 -3.19 13.83
CA LEU A 288 -4.31 -2.46 15.04
C LEU A 288 -3.33 -2.56 16.21
N ARG A 289 -2.56 -3.65 16.33
CA ARG A 289 -1.49 -3.81 17.32
C ARG A 289 -0.23 -3.04 16.92
N ASP A 290 0.20 -3.18 15.67
CA ASP A 290 1.48 -2.65 15.20
C ASP A 290 1.47 -1.13 15.05
N PHE A 291 0.36 -0.52 14.59
CA PHE A 291 0.32 0.92 14.29
C PHE A 291 0.58 1.84 15.51
N PRO A 292 0.05 1.54 16.72
CA PRO A 292 0.40 2.28 17.92
C PRO A 292 1.89 2.21 18.30
N GLU A 293 2.52 1.03 18.20
CA GLU A 293 3.94 0.80 18.55
C GLU A 293 4.91 1.53 17.59
N LEU A 294 4.46 1.75 16.35
CA LEU A 294 5.27 2.37 15.31
C LEU A 294 5.39 3.88 15.51
N THR A 295 6.63 4.35 15.60
CA THR A 295 6.97 5.76 15.82
C THR A 295 7.73 6.36 14.64
N MET A 296 7.59 7.67 14.48
CA MET A 296 8.29 8.51 13.52
C MET A 296 8.92 9.71 14.23
N GLU A 297 9.96 10.30 13.66
CA GLU A 297 10.56 11.54 14.16
C GLU A 297 10.07 12.73 13.33
N VAL A 298 9.49 13.74 14.00
CA VAL A 298 9.05 15.01 13.41
C VAL A 298 9.51 16.15 14.32
N ASP A 299 10.16 17.16 13.77
CA ASP A 299 10.69 18.32 14.50
C ASP A 299 11.53 17.95 15.75
N GLY A 300 12.31 16.85 15.65
CA GLY A 300 13.13 16.31 16.74
C GLY A 300 12.35 15.61 17.86
N LYS A 301 11.05 15.30 17.65
CA LYS A 301 10.20 14.56 18.58
C LYS A 301 9.79 13.22 18.00
N VAL A 302 9.89 12.18 18.82
CA VAL A 302 9.42 10.83 18.50
C VAL A 302 7.93 10.73 18.83
N GLU A 303 7.11 10.41 17.84
CA GLU A 303 5.64 10.36 17.94
C GLU A 303 5.07 9.12 17.25
N SER A 304 3.94 8.58 17.75
CA SER A 304 3.28 7.41 17.15
C SER A 304 2.58 7.78 15.83
N ILE A 305 2.73 6.92 14.81
CA ILE A 305 2.08 7.13 13.50
C ILE A 305 0.56 7.13 13.58
N MET A 306 -0.01 6.54 14.63
CA MET A 306 -1.46 6.52 14.85
C MET A 306 -2.06 7.92 15.02
N LYS A 307 -1.28 8.90 15.53
CA LYS A 307 -1.71 10.31 15.66
C LYS A 307 -1.92 11.06 14.33
N ARG A 308 -1.45 10.50 13.21
CA ARG A 308 -1.68 11.01 11.84
C ARG A 308 -2.45 10.04 10.94
N THR A 309 -3.03 9.00 11.53
CA THR A 309 -3.68 7.91 10.80
C THR A 309 -5.15 7.78 11.23
N SER A 310 -6.05 7.59 10.27
CA SER A 310 -7.40 7.08 10.53
C SER A 310 -7.57 5.71 9.88
N LEU A 311 -8.21 4.78 10.60
CA LEU A 311 -8.43 3.41 10.14
C LEU A 311 -9.92 3.19 9.91
N VAL A 312 -10.29 2.66 8.74
CA VAL A 312 -11.64 2.18 8.43
C VAL A 312 -11.55 0.66 8.30
N ALA A 313 -12.08 -0.07 9.28
CA ALA A 313 -11.95 -1.50 9.44
C ALA A 313 -13.25 -2.22 9.10
N ASN A 314 -13.37 -2.73 7.87
CA ASN A 314 -14.47 -3.60 7.45
C ASN A 314 -13.98 -5.02 7.16
N THR A 315 -14.04 -5.93 8.15
CA THR A 315 -13.56 -7.31 8.00
C THR A 315 -14.39 -8.15 7.00
N SER A 316 -13.86 -9.31 6.61
CA SER A 316 -14.58 -10.30 5.79
C SER A 316 -15.91 -10.77 6.39
N ASN A 317 -16.05 -10.76 7.72
CA ASN A 317 -17.26 -11.16 8.44
C ASN A 317 -18.31 -10.03 8.55
N MET A 318 -17.95 -8.79 8.20
CA MET A 318 -18.90 -7.68 8.18
C MET A 318 -19.73 -7.68 6.88
N PRO A 319 -20.97 -7.15 6.93
CA PRO A 319 -21.92 -7.24 5.81
C PRO A 319 -21.39 -6.72 4.47
N VAL A 320 -21.86 -7.34 3.40
CA VAL A 320 -21.39 -7.10 2.03
C VAL A 320 -21.59 -5.65 1.61
N ALA A 321 -22.71 -5.04 1.98
CA ALA A 321 -23.00 -3.63 1.72
C ALA A 321 -22.04 -2.67 2.43
N ALA A 322 -21.57 -3.00 3.65
CA ALA A 322 -20.64 -2.17 4.40
C ALA A 322 -19.22 -2.14 3.78
N ARG A 323 -18.87 -3.16 2.97
CA ARG A 323 -17.63 -3.16 2.15
C ARG A 323 -17.66 -2.09 1.05
N GLU A 324 -18.81 -1.84 0.45
CA GLU A 324 -18.97 -0.72 -0.49
C GLU A 324 -18.90 0.62 0.25
N ALA A 325 -19.60 0.74 1.38
CA ALA A 325 -19.61 1.96 2.18
C ALA A 325 -18.20 2.34 2.67
N SER A 326 -17.38 1.38 3.12
CA SER A 326 -16.04 1.65 3.69
C SER A 326 -15.10 2.37 2.71
N ILE A 327 -15.13 2.00 1.44
CA ILE A 327 -14.33 2.64 0.38
C ILE A 327 -14.76 4.10 0.18
N TYR A 328 -16.07 4.38 0.09
CA TYR A 328 -16.58 5.75 -0.07
C TYR A 328 -16.38 6.61 1.20
N THR A 329 -16.50 6.02 2.39
CA THR A 329 -16.17 6.63 3.68
C THR A 329 -14.70 7.07 3.69
N GLY A 330 -13.76 6.16 3.41
CA GLY A 330 -12.32 6.45 3.45
C GLY A 330 -11.84 7.49 2.42
N ILE A 331 -12.35 7.46 1.17
CA ILE A 331 -12.00 8.52 0.20
C ILE A 331 -12.58 9.88 0.60
N THR A 332 -13.75 9.91 1.24
CA THR A 332 -14.37 11.18 1.70
C THR A 332 -13.62 11.77 2.90
N LEU A 333 -13.10 10.93 3.80
CA LEU A 333 -12.14 11.34 4.85
C LEU A 333 -10.83 11.87 4.22
N SER A 334 -10.34 11.20 3.17
CA SER A 334 -9.11 11.62 2.47
C SER A 334 -9.27 12.97 1.77
N GLU A 335 -10.39 13.20 1.08
CA GLU A 335 -10.73 14.50 0.48
C GLU A 335 -10.93 15.60 1.53
N TYR A 336 -11.44 15.28 2.73
CA TYR A 336 -11.60 16.26 3.80
C TYR A 336 -10.25 16.81 4.31
N PHE A 337 -9.28 15.92 4.57
CA PHE A 337 -7.94 16.37 4.98
C PHE A 337 -7.16 17.03 3.83
N ARG A 338 -7.37 16.60 2.58
CA ARG A 338 -6.87 17.28 1.38
C ARG A 338 -7.32 18.74 1.32
N ASP A 339 -8.58 19.02 1.60
CA ASP A 339 -9.14 20.40 1.53
C ASP A 339 -8.55 21.35 2.58
N MET A 340 -8.01 20.82 3.69
CA MET A 340 -7.21 21.62 4.62
C MET A 340 -5.88 22.10 4.03
N GLY A 341 -5.45 21.57 2.88
CA GLY A 341 -4.09 21.68 2.40
C GLY A 341 -3.15 20.79 3.21
N TYR A 342 -3.35 19.49 3.09
CA TYR A 342 -2.45 18.42 3.54
C TYR A 342 -2.26 17.42 2.39
N HIS A 343 -1.11 16.73 2.40
CA HIS A 343 -0.79 15.63 1.51
C HIS A 343 -1.25 14.31 2.13
N VAL A 344 -2.34 13.76 1.62
CA VAL A 344 -2.98 12.55 2.13
C VAL A 344 -2.64 11.35 1.26
N SER A 345 -2.31 10.22 1.89
CA SER A 345 -2.24 8.91 1.22
C SER A 345 -3.35 8.00 1.70
N MET A 346 -4.16 7.51 0.77
CA MET A 346 -5.21 6.52 0.99
C MET A 346 -4.74 5.13 0.56
N MET A 347 -4.76 4.16 1.47
CA MET A 347 -4.64 2.74 1.13
C MET A 347 -6.02 2.09 1.09
N ALA A 348 -6.29 1.28 0.08
CA ALA A 348 -7.48 0.44 0.00
C ALA A 348 -7.07 -1.04 -0.16
N ASP A 349 -7.07 -1.79 0.94
CA ASP A 349 -6.73 -3.22 0.99
C ASP A 349 -8.02 -4.00 1.34
N SER A 350 -8.72 -4.66 0.41
CA SER A 350 -8.46 -4.75 -1.04
C SER A 350 -9.67 -4.42 -1.91
N THR A 351 -9.42 -3.78 -3.05
CA THR A 351 -10.47 -3.34 -3.99
C THR A 351 -11.17 -4.51 -4.69
N SER A 352 -10.53 -5.69 -4.75
CA SER A 352 -11.18 -6.92 -5.24
C SER A 352 -12.31 -7.38 -4.33
N ARG A 353 -12.22 -7.22 -3.00
CA ARG A 353 -13.31 -7.57 -2.07
C ARG A 353 -14.51 -6.62 -2.20
N TRP A 354 -14.26 -5.37 -2.61
CA TRP A 354 -15.31 -4.41 -3.00
C TRP A 354 -15.96 -4.81 -4.34
N ALA A 355 -15.19 -5.19 -5.36
CA ALA A 355 -15.73 -5.68 -6.62
C ALA A 355 -16.55 -6.98 -6.47
N GLU A 356 -16.11 -7.91 -5.62
CA GLU A 356 -16.89 -9.08 -5.22
C GLU A 356 -18.20 -8.69 -4.53
N ALA A 357 -18.19 -7.66 -3.68
CA ALA A 357 -19.39 -7.16 -3.01
C ALA A 357 -20.40 -6.57 -4.02
N LEU A 358 -19.93 -5.76 -4.97
CA LEU A 358 -20.75 -5.24 -6.06
C LEU A 358 -21.39 -6.37 -6.90
N ARG A 359 -20.64 -7.46 -7.14
CA ARG A 359 -21.15 -8.67 -7.82
C ARG A 359 -22.23 -9.39 -7.04
N GLU A 360 -22.10 -9.53 -5.72
CA GLU A 360 -23.17 -10.12 -4.93
C GLU A 360 -24.42 -9.22 -4.94
N ILE A 361 -24.25 -7.90 -4.77
CA ILE A 361 -25.36 -6.92 -4.79
C ILE A 361 -26.12 -6.99 -6.13
N SER A 362 -25.44 -6.93 -7.28
CA SER A 362 -26.07 -7.04 -8.59
C SER A 362 -26.77 -8.38 -8.80
N GLY A 363 -26.17 -9.48 -8.31
CA GLY A 363 -26.77 -10.82 -8.32
C GLY A 363 -28.04 -10.93 -7.49
N ARG A 364 -28.12 -10.28 -6.31
CA ARG A 364 -29.33 -10.21 -5.48
C ARG A 364 -30.45 -9.38 -6.14
N LEU A 365 -30.09 -8.41 -6.97
CA LEU A 365 -31.02 -7.54 -7.70
C LEU A 365 -31.55 -8.14 -9.01
N ALA A 366 -31.03 -9.31 -9.39
CA ALA A 366 -31.25 -9.96 -10.69
C ALA A 366 -30.83 -9.10 -11.90
N GLU A 367 -29.80 -8.28 -11.73
CA GLU A 367 -29.17 -7.55 -12.83
C GLU A 367 -28.42 -8.52 -13.76
N MET A 368 -28.38 -8.23 -15.06
CA MET A 368 -27.64 -9.05 -16.02
C MET A 368 -26.13 -8.91 -15.78
N PRO A 369 -25.40 -10.02 -15.52
CA PRO A 369 -23.95 -9.97 -15.35
C PRO A 369 -23.24 -9.72 -16.67
N ALA A 370 -22.08 -9.07 -16.58
CA ALA A 370 -21.04 -9.05 -17.59
C ALA A 370 -19.97 -10.11 -17.27
N ASP A 371 -18.71 -9.86 -17.63
CA ASP A 371 -17.60 -10.81 -17.50
C ASP A 371 -17.42 -11.33 -16.06
N SER A 372 -17.16 -12.63 -15.93
CA SER A 372 -16.95 -13.33 -14.66
C SER A 372 -18.04 -13.11 -13.58
N GLY A 373 -19.25 -12.73 -14.02
CA GLY A 373 -20.39 -12.45 -13.16
C GLY A 373 -20.46 -11.02 -12.60
N TYR A 374 -19.48 -10.16 -12.86
CA TYR A 374 -19.48 -8.78 -12.34
C TYR A 374 -20.53 -7.90 -13.04
N PRO A 375 -21.06 -6.84 -12.39
CA PRO A 375 -22.00 -5.92 -13.03
C PRO A 375 -21.32 -5.06 -14.09
N ALA A 376 -22.06 -4.71 -15.15
CA ALA A 376 -21.56 -3.86 -16.25
C ALA A 376 -21.03 -2.48 -15.79
N TYR A 377 -21.49 -1.96 -14.64
CA TYR A 377 -21.01 -0.70 -14.07
C TYR A 377 -19.68 -0.80 -13.29
N LEU A 378 -19.05 -1.98 -13.16
CA LEU A 378 -17.83 -2.17 -12.37
C LEU A 378 -16.72 -1.17 -12.78
N GLY A 379 -16.45 -1.05 -14.09
CA GLY A 379 -15.43 -0.12 -14.60
C GLY A 379 -15.73 1.33 -14.27
N ALA A 380 -17.00 1.75 -14.37
CA ALA A 380 -17.44 3.10 -14.02
C ALA A 380 -17.31 3.39 -12.51
N ARG A 381 -17.62 2.40 -11.65
CA ARG A 381 -17.43 2.52 -10.20
C ARG A 381 -15.95 2.68 -9.84
N LEU A 382 -15.07 1.82 -10.38
CA LEU A 382 -13.62 1.92 -10.19
C LEU A 382 -13.06 3.26 -10.69
N ALA A 383 -13.49 3.73 -11.87
CA ALA A 383 -13.07 5.03 -12.41
C ALA A 383 -13.51 6.19 -11.50
N SER A 384 -14.78 6.20 -11.06
CA SER A 384 -15.32 7.22 -10.15
C SER A 384 -14.65 7.26 -8.77
N PHE A 385 -13.99 6.17 -8.37
CA PHE A 385 -13.18 6.10 -7.16
C PHE A 385 -11.76 6.64 -7.39
N TYR A 386 -11.03 6.11 -8.38
CA TYR A 386 -9.65 6.53 -8.64
C TYR A 386 -9.54 7.99 -9.12
N GLU A 387 -10.52 8.53 -9.85
CA GLU A 387 -10.54 9.95 -10.29
C GLU A 387 -10.78 10.97 -9.16
N ARG A 388 -11.04 10.53 -7.93
CA ARG A 388 -11.04 11.39 -6.73
C ARG A 388 -9.63 11.66 -6.22
N ALA A 389 -8.64 10.90 -6.68
CA ALA A 389 -7.22 11.22 -6.51
C ALA A 389 -6.83 12.49 -7.29
N GLY A 390 -5.70 13.06 -6.89
CA GLY A 390 -5.09 14.20 -7.57
C GLY A 390 -4.44 15.19 -6.60
N ARG A 391 -3.58 16.04 -7.13
CA ARG A 391 -3.21 17.32 -6.51
C ARG A 391 -4.24 18.36 -6.95
N VAL A 392 -4.65 19.23 -6.03
CA VAL A 392 -5.70 20.23 -6.27
C VAL A 392 -5.35 21.54 -5.56
N LYS A 393 -5.82 22.65 -6.12
CA LYS A 393 -5.97 23.88 -5.35
C LYS A 393 -7.28 23.79 -4.55
N CYS A 394 -7.18 23.86 -3.23
CA CYS A 394 -8.33 23.72 -2.34
C CYS A 394 -9.32 24.88 -2.55
N LEU A 395 -10.56 24.70 -2.10
CA LEU A 395 -11.61 25.71 -2.20
C LEU A 395 -11.57 26.64 -0.96
N GLY A 396 -11.69 27.95 -1.19
CA GLY A 396 -11.76 28.97 -0.14
C GLY A 396 -10.39 29.45 0.38
N ASN A 397 -10.43 30.49 1.20
CA ASN A 397 -9.32 31.25 1.75
C ASN A 397 -8.78 30.66 3.07
N PRO A 398 -7.47 30.76 3.36
CA PRO A 398 -6.39 31.20 2.48
C PRO A 398 -6.18 30.22 1.32
N GLU A 399 -5.47 30.65 0.26
CA GLU A 399 -5.07 29.75 -0.81
C GLU A 399 -4.23 28.58 -0.24
N ARG A 400 -4.56 27.37 -0.69
CA ARG A 400 -3.98 26.10 -0.23
C ARG A 400 -3.89 25.15 -1.40
N GLU A 401 -2.87 24.32 -1.39
CA GLU A 401 -2.80 23.11 -2.21
C GLU A 401 -2.83 21.88 -1.31
N GLY A 402 -3.44 20.80 -1.80
CA GLY A 402 -3.48 19.52 -1.13
C GLY A 402 -3.51 18.39 -2.16
N SER A 403 -3.27 17.16 -1.71
CA SER A 403 -3.29 16.00 -2.61
C SER A 403 -3.86 14.75 -1.96
N VAL A 404 -4.57 13.92 -2.73
CA VAL A 404 -4.91 12.54 -2.35
C VAL A 404 -4.20 11.59 -3.30
N SER A 405 -3.22 10.85 -2.80
CA SER A 405 -2.69 9.66 -3.47
C SER A 405 -3.55 8.44 -3.13
N ILE A 406 -3.96 7.65 -4.12
CA ILE A 406 -4.71 6.39 -3.89
C ILE A 406 -3.83 5.20 -4.27
N VAL A 407 -3.65 4.29 -3.31
CA VAL A 407 -2.94 3.01 -3.49
C VAL A 407 -3.92 1.87 -3.24
N GLY A 408 -4.44 1.30 -4.32
CA GLY A 408 -5.39 0.18 -4.29
C GLY A 408 -4.68 -1.16 -4.39
N ALA A 409 -4.84 -2.01 -3.37
CA ALA A 409 -4.37 -3.39 -3.44
C ALA A 409 -5.43 -4.26 -4.14
N VAL A 410 -4.99 -5.01 -5.15
CA VAL A 410 -5.84 -5.91 -5.95
C VAL A 410 -5.44 -7.35 -5.63
N SER A 411 -6.43 -8.22 -5.43
CA SER A 411 -6.27 -9.63 -5.08
C SER A 411 -6.91 -10.51 -6.15
N PRO A 412 -6.33 -10.57 -7.37
CA PRO A 412 -6.86 -11.42 -8.44
C PRO A 412 -6.89 -12.90 -8.04
N PRO A 413 -7.91 -13.67 -8.46
CA PRO A 413 -7.95 -15.11 -8.23
C PRO A 413 -6.73 -15.80 -8.87
N GLY A 414 -6.07 -16.67 -8.10
CA GLY A 414 -4.84 -17.38 -8.53
C GLY A 414 -3.58 -16.51 -8.69
N GLY A 415 -3.73 -15.20 -8.89
CA GLY A 415 -2.67 -14.28 -9.34
C GLY A 415 -2.76 -13.89 -10.82
N ASP A 416 -3.86 -14.21 -11.51
CA ASP A 416 -4.03 -13.91 -12.94
C ASP A 416 -4.49 -12.45 -13.18
N PHE A 417 -3.80 -11.73 -14.06
CA PHE A 417 -4.15 -10.36 -14.42
C PHE A 417 -5.29 -10.26 -15.45
N SER A 418 -5.73 -11.38 -16.04
CA SER A 418 -6.91 -11.42 -16.94
C SER A 418 -8.23 -11.12 -16.23
N ASP A 419 -8.28 -11.22 -14.88
CA ASP A 419 -9.47 -10.92 -14.08
C ASP A 419 -10.04 -9.51 -14.38
N PRO A 420 -11.38 -9.37 -14.54
CA PRO A 420 -12.01 -8.10 -14.88
C PRO A 420 -11.72 -6.94 -13.92
N VAL A 421 -11.51 -7.19 -12.62
CA VAL A 421 -11.17 -6.13 -11.66
C VAL A 421 -9.76 -5.61 -11.91
N THR A 422 -8.83 -6.53 -12.21
CA THR A 422 -7.45 -6.18 -12.54
C THR A 422 -7.37 -5.46 -13.89
N SER A 423 -8.06 -5.98 -14.91
CA SER A 423 -8.14 -5.37 -16.25
C SER A 423 -8.77 -3.97 -16.22
N ALA A 424 -9.89 -3.79 -15.50
CA ALA A 424 -10.51 -2.48 -15.33
C ALA A 424 -9.61 -1.51 -14.56
N THR A 425 -8.95 -1.97 -13.48
CA THR A 425 -7.99 -1.15 -12.71
C THR A 425 -6.81 -0.70 -13.58
N LEU A 426 -6.23 -1.60 -14.38
CA LEU A 426 -5.13 -1.34 -15.32
C LEU A 426 -5.44 -0.22 -16.33
N GLY A 427 -6.70 -0.14 -16.80
CA GLY A 427 -7.15 0.92 -17.70
C GLY A 427 -7.19 2.31 -17.06
N ILE A 428 -7.33 2.39 -15.74
CA ILE A 428 -7.56 3.64 -14.99
C ILE A 428 -6.26 4.15 -14.34
N VAL A 429 -5.48 3.27 -13.69
CA VAL A 429 -4.34 3.71 -12.88
C VAL A 429 -3.14 4.16 -13.73
N GLN A 430 -2.36 5.06 -13.15
CA GLN A 430 -1.15 5.59 -13.80
C GLN A 430 0.13 4.86 -13.38
N VAL A 431 0.11 4.16 -12.24
CA VAL A 431 1.21 3.31 -11.76
C VAL A 431 0.70 1.90 -11.46
N PHE A 432 1.49 0.90 -11.84
CA PHE A 432 1.20 -0.52 -11.69
C PHE A 432 2.42 -1.23 -11.09
N TRP A 433 2.27 -1.73 -9.86
CA TRP A 433 3.30 -2.49 -9.13
C TRP A 433 2.90 -3.97 -9.09
N GLY A 434 3.18 -4.69 -10.18
CA GLY A 434 2.81 -6.10 -10.32
C GLY A 434 3.65 -7.00 -9.41
N LEU A 435 3.03 -7.60 -8.39
CA LEU A 435 3.74 -8.51 -7.48
C LEU A 435 3.71 -9.95 -8.00
N ASP A 436 4.89 -10.56 -8.17
CA ASP A 436 5.04 -11.92 -8.67
C ASP A 436 5.24 -12.93 -7.54
N LYS A 437 4.40 -13.96 -7.59
CA LYS A 437 4.41 -15.13 -6.71
C LYS A 437 5.72 -15.93 -6.81
N LYS A 438 6.40 -15.97 -7.97
CA LYS A 438 7.70 -16.64 -8.14
C LYS A 438 8.79 -15.97 -7.29
N LEU A 439 8.82 -14.63 -7.26
CA LEU A 439 9.75 -13.85 -6.42
C LEU A 439 9.46 -14.07 -4.93
N ALA A 440 8.19 -13.99 -4.52
CA ALA A 440 7.77 -14.24 -3.14
C ALA A 440 8.12 -15.67 -2.68
N GLN A 441 7.93 -16.69 -3.53
CA GLN A 441 8.32 -18.08 -3.26
C GLN A 441 9.84 -18.26 -3.08
N ARG A 442 10.65 -17.47 -3.81
CA ARG A 442 12.11 -17.41 -3.63
C ARG A 442 12.55 -16.56 -2.42
N LYS A 443 11.61 -16.00 -1.65
CA LYS A 443 11.84 -15.02 -0.57
C LYS A 443 12.57 -13.75 -1.04
N HIS A 444 12.43 -13.40 -2.31
CA HIS A 444 12.83 -12.08 -2.81
C HIS A 444 11.71 -11.10 -2.47
N PHE A 445 12.04 -10.08 -1.68
CA PHE A 445 11.11 -9.07 -1.17
C PHE A 445 11.73 -7.67 -1.29
N PRO A 446 10.95 -6.62 -1.58
CA PRO A 446 9.54 -6.68 -2.02
C PRO A 446 9.42 -7.37 -3.39
N SER A 447 8.44 -8.26 -3.56
CA SER A 447 8.36 -9.20 -4.69
C SER A 447 7.76 -8.56 -5.96
N VAL A 448 8.23 -7.37 -6.32
CA VAL A 448 7.80 -6.59 -7.48
C VAL A 448 8.48 -7.13 -8.74
N ASN A 449 7.70 -7.54 -9.74
CA ASN A 449 8.25 -7.93 -11.03
C ASN A 449 8.54 -6.66 -11.85
N TRP A 450 9.81 -6.45 -12.16
CA TRP A 450 10.34 -5.25 -12.82
C TRP A 450 10.14 -5.22 -14.35
N LEU A 451 9.68 -6.31 -14.96
CA LEU A 451 9.39 -6.39 -16.39
C LEU A 451 7.94 -5.96 -16.69
N ILE A 452 6.98 -6.40 -15.85
CA ILE A 452 5.55 -6.08 -16.03
C ILE A 452 5.12 -4.76 -15.38
N SER A 453 5.88 -4.28 -14.39
CA SER A 453 5.53 -3.06 -13.65
C SER A 453 5.81 -1.80 -14.48
N TYR A 454 5.01 -0.75 -14.28
CA TYR A 454 5.19 0.50 -15.02
C TYR A 454 4.71 1.73 -14.23
N SER A 455 5.22 2.91 -14.61
CA SER A 455 4.73 4.21 -14.13
C SER A 455 4.65 5.20 -15.29
N LYS A 456 3.45 5.72 -15.56
CA LYS A 456 3.19 6.77 -16.56
C LYS A 456 3.68 8.15 -16.07
N TYR A 457 3.85 8.33 -14.75
CA TYR A 457 4.37 9.58 -14.16
C TYR A 457 5.85 9.85 -14.40
N THR A 458 6.60 8.90 -14.98
CA THR A 458 8.02 9.05 -15.32
C THR A 458 8.33 10.44 -15.92
N ARG A 459 7.61 10.83 -16.98
CA ARG A 459 7.82 12.12 -17.69
C ARG A 459 7.38 13.37 -16.91
N ALA A 460 6.53 13.22 -15.90
CA ALA A 460 6.09 14.32 -15.03
C ALA A 460 7.04 14.56 -13.84
N LEU A 461 7.88 13.59 -13.53
CA LEU A 461 8.89 13.67 -12.47
C LEU A 461 10.29 14.02 -13.00
N ASP A 462 10.54 13.93 -14.30
CA ASP A 462 11.86 14.24 -14.86
C ASP A 462 12.29 15.70 -14.55
N GLU A 463 11.38 16.70 -14.56
CA GLU A 463 11.67 18.08 -14.10
C GLU A 463 12.12 18.14 -12.62
N TYR A 464 11.50 17.33 -11.76
CA TYR A 464 11.88 17.24 -10.35
C TYR A 464 13.26 16.60 -10.18
N TYR A 465 13.56 15.56 -10.97
CA TYR A 465 14.87 14.90 -10.95
C TYR A 465 15.96 15.80 -11.56
N ASP A 466 15.71 16.54 -12.64
CA ASP A 466 16.68 17.49 -13.22
C ASP A 466 17.02 18.65 -12.26
N LYS A 467 16.12 18.97 -11.33
CA LYS A 467 16.35 19.98 -10.29
C LYS A 467 17.11 19.46 -9.07
N HIS A 468 16.96 18.19 -8.70
CA HIS A 468 17.45 17.64 -7.42
C HIS A 468 18.46 16.49 -7.53
N PHE A 469 18.41 15.69 -8.60
CA PHE A 469 19.16 14.43 -8.79
C PHE A 469 19.46 14.17 -10.29
N GLN A 470 20.21 15.06 -10.94
CA GLN A 470 20.43 15.08 -12.40
C GLN A 470 20.97 13.77 -12.99
N GLU A 471 21.79 13.02 -12.25
CA GLU A 471 22.32 11.72 -12.71
C GLU A 471 21.26 10.60 -12.76
N PHE A 472 20.13 10.75 -12.06
CA PHE A 472 19.21 9.64 -11.78
C PHE A 472 18.45 9.14 -13.02
N VAL A 473 18.03 10.03 -13.92
CA VAL A 473 17.24 9.65 -15.11
C VAL A 473 18.03 8.76 -16.09
N PRO A 474 19.30 9.05 -16.42
CA PRO A 474 20.18 8.11 -17.13
C PRO A 474 20.37 6.77 -16.39
N LEU A 475 20.67 6.79 -15.09
CA LEU A 475 20.90 5.58 -14.28
C LEU A 475 19.68 4.65 -14.25
N ARG A 476 18.48 5.21 -14.09
CA ARG A 476 17.19 4.51 -14.15
C ARG A 476 16.98 3.83 -15.51
N THR A 477 17.40 4.47 -16.59
CA THR A 477 17.29 3.92 -17.95
C THR A 477 18.24 2.75 -18.15
N LYS A 478 19.53 2.92 -17.83
CA LYS A 478 20.52 1.83 -17.91
C LYS A 478 20.20 0.64 -17.01
N ALA A 479 19.66 0.88 -15.81
CA ALA A 479 19.21 -0.19 -14.93
C ALA A 479 18.08 -1.05 -15.52
N LYS A 480 17.15 -0.44 -16.26
CA LYS A 480 16.07 -1.19 -16.95
C LYS A 480 16.59 -1.94 -18.18
N GLU A 481 17.52 -1.35 -18.92
CA GLU A 481 18.21 -1.99 -20.05
C GLU A 481 18.93 -3.27 -19.61
N ILE A 482 19.75 -3.20 -18.56
CA ILE A 482 20.48 -4.35 -17.98
C ILE A 482 19.53 -5.44 -17.46
N LEU A 483 18.40 -5.06 -16.84
CA LEU A 483 17.40 -6.02 -16.33
C LEU A 483 16.55 -6.67 -17.44
N GLN A 484 16.47 -6.06 -18.62
CA GLN A 484 15.83 -6.67 -19.80
C GLN A 484 16.82 -7.58 -20.53
N GLU A 485 18.06 -7.11 -20.79
CA GLU A 485 19.12 -7.95 -21.38
C GLU A 485 19.31 -9.24 -20.57
N GLU A 486 19.18 -9.22 -19.24
CA GLU A 486 19.34 -10.41 -18.42
C GLU A 486 18.22 -11.45 -18.58
N GLU A 487 16.96 -11.07 -18.73
CA GLU A 487 15.89 -12.05 -18.94
C GLU A 487 16.05 -12.74 -20.32
N ASP A 488 16.34 -11.94 -21.35
CA ASP A 488 16.63 -12.41 -22.72
C ASP A 488 17.83 -13.38 -22.73
N LEU A 489 18.91 -13.05 -22.01
CA LEU A 489 20.08 -13.92 -21.83
C LEU A 489 19.79 -15.13 -20.94
N ALA A 490 18.90 -15.02 -19.95
CA ALA A 490 18.56 -16.12 -19.05
C ALA A 490 17.79 -17.24 -19.75
N GLU A 491 16.98 -16.94 -20.78
CA GLU A 491 16.38 -17.96 -21.65
C GLU A 491 17.47 -18.69 -22.45
N ILE A 492 18.39 -17.97 -23.08
CA ILE A 492 19.52 -18.56 -23.84
C ILE A 492 20.40 -19.43 -22.94
N VAL A 493 20.67 -19.00 -21.70
CA VAL A 493 21.44 -19.77 -20.71
C VAL A 493 20.74 -21.08 -20.32
N GLN A 494 19.41 -21.11 -20.26
CA GLN A 494 18.65 -22.33 -19.97
C GLN A 494 18.66 -23.33 -21.13
N LEU A 495 18.77 -22.85 -22.38
CA LEU A 495 18.79 -23.68 -23.58
C LEU A 495 20.20 -24.17 -23.96
N VAL A 496 21.22 -23.32 -23.86
CA VAL A 496 22.58 -23.55 -24.40
C VAL A 496 23.65 -23.67 -23.31
N GLY A 497 23.38 -23.15 -22.11
CA GLY A 497 24.33 -23.12 -20.99
C GLY A 497 25.27 -21.92 -20.98
N LYS A 498 25.60 -21.42 -19.77
CA LYS A 498 26.39 -20.20 -19.52
C LYS A 498 27.81 -20.19 -20.13
N ALA A 499 28.36 -21.35 -20.49
CA ALA A 499 29.70 -21.46 -21.07
C ALA A 499 29.84 -20.76 -22.44
N SER A 500 28.78 -20.81 -23.26
CA SER A 500 28.79 -20.40 -24.67
C SER A 500 28.58 -18.89 -24.90
N LEU A 501 28.36 -18.12 -23.84
CA LEU A 501 28.13 -16.67 -23.90
C LEU A 501 29.42 -15.87 -24.19
N ALA A 502 29.26 -14.64 -24.70
CA ALA A 502 30.34 -13.67 -24.75
C ALA A 502 30.66 -13.09 -23.36
N GLU A 503 31.81 -12.43 -23.24
CA GLU A 503 32.27 -11.86 -21.96
C GLU A 503 31.44 -10.63 -21.54
N THR A 504 30.88 -9.89 -22.51
CA THR A 504 29.88 -8.82 -22.31
C THR A 504 28.65 -9.35 -21.59
N ASP A 505 28.10 -10.44 -22.09
CA ASP A 505 26.84 -11.03 -21.63
C ASP A 505 27.02 -11.59 -20.22
N LYS A 506 28.19 -12.18 -19.94
CA LYS A 506 28.59 -12.64 -18.60
C LYS A 506 28.66 -11.47 -17.59
N ILE A 507 29.12 -10.29 -18.02
CA ILE A 507 29.08 -9.07 -17.18
C ILE A 507 27.64 -8.62 -16.96
N THR A 508 26.79 -8.52 -18.00
CA THR A 508 25.37 -8.17 -17.84
C THR A 508 24.67 -9.10 -16.85
N LEU A 509 24.83 -10.43 -16.98
CA LEU A 509 24.21 -11.40 -16.06
C LEU A 509 24.62 -11.21 -14.59
N GLU A 510 25.90 -10.95 -14.31
CA GLU A 510 26.41 -10.86 -12.94
C GLU A 510 26.13 -9.48 -12.32
N VAL A 511 26.11 -8.41 -13.11
CA VAL A 511 25.64 -7.08 -12.67
C VAL A 511 24.13 -7.05 -12.46
N ALA A 512 23.33 -7.64 -13.35
CA ALA A 512 21.89 -7.77 -13.15
C ALA A 512 21.57 -8.57 -11.89
N LYS A 513 22.36 -9.62 -11.58
CA LYS A 513 22.28 -10.32 -10.30
C LYS A 513 22.62 -9.40 -9.12
N LEU A 514 23.70 -8.63 -9.17
CA LEU A 514 24.06 -7.64 -8.13
C LEU A 514 22.92 -6.64 -7.88
N ILE A 515 22.30 -6.13 -8.94
CA ILE A 515 21.13 -5.24 -8.87
C ILE A 515 19.95 -5.96 -8.19
N LYS A 516 19.67 -7.23 -8.53
CA LYS A 516 18.57 -8.00 -7.92
C LYS A 516 18.78 -8.31 -6.44
N ASP A 517 19.98 -8.71 -6.05
CA ASP A 517 20.28 -9.19 -4.69
C ASP A 517 20.60 -8.03 -3.71
N ASP A 518 21.12 -6.90 -4.19
CA ASP A 518 21.57 -5.78 -3.33
C ASP A 518 20.80 -4.46 -3.48
N PHE A 519 20.21 -4.18 -4.66
CA PHE A 519 19.44 -2.95 -4.90
C PHE A 519 17.92 -3.18 -4.85
N LEU A 520 17.40 -4.20 -5.54
CA LEU A 520 15.96 -4.48 -5.60
C LEU A 520 15.44 -5.23 -4.36
N GLN A 521 16.23 -6.16 -3.79
CA GLN A 521 15.86 -6.82 -2.54
C GLN A 521 16.02 -5.85 -1.36
N GLN A 522 15.01 -5.73 -0.50
CA GLN A 522 15.00 -4.82 0.65
C GLN A 522 14.24 -5.45 1.83
N ASN A 523 14.87 -5.49 3.01
CA ASN A 523 14.30 -6.12 4.19
C ASN A 523 13.62 -5.10 5.12
N GLY A 524 12.29 -4.98 4.97
CA GLY A 524 11.41 -4.09 5.73
C GLY A 524 11.48 -4.19 7.26
N TYR A 525 12.01 -5.29 7.80
CA TYR A 525 12.12 -5.53 9.26
C TYR A 525 13.46 -5.08 9.87
N THR A 526 14.46 -4.76 9.04
CA THR A 526 15.81 -4.40 9.54
C THR A 526 15.96 -2.89 9.76
N PRO A 527 16.73 -2.44 10.77
CA PRO A 527 16.79 -1.01 11.10
C PRO A 527 17.37 -0.13 9.97
N TYR A 528 18.24 -0.68 9.12
CA TYR A 528 18.95 0.02 8.03
C TYR A 528 18.22 -0.02 6.67
N ASP A 529 17.45 -1.08 6.38
CA ASP A 529 16.75 -1.28 5.09
C ASP A 529 15.22 -1.15 5.19
N ARG A 530 14.64 -0.96 6.39
CA ARG A 530 13.21 -0.65 6.55
C ARG A 530 12.74 0.57 5.76
N PHE A 531 13.62 1.56 5.62
CA PHE A 531 13.44 2.80 4.86
C PHE A 531 14.74 3.11 4.12
N CYS A 532 14.67 3.41 2.83
CA CYS A 532 15.82 3.84 2.04
C CYS A 532 15.63 5.30 1.59
N PRO A 533 16.42 6.27 2.10
CA PRO A 533 16.38 7.65 1.61
C PRO A 533 16.73 7.72 0.11
N PHE A 534 16.17 8.71 -0.60
CA PHE A 534 16.35 8.80 -2.05
C PHE A 534 17.82 8.98 -2.47
N TYR A 535 18.63 9.75 -1.72
CA TYR A 535 20.07 9.89 -2.00
C TYR A 535 20.85 8.58 -1.82
N LYS A 536 20.49 7.72 -0.84
CA LYS A 536 21.06 6.37 -0.70
C LYS A 536 20.70 5.51 -1.92
N THR A 537 19.47 5.64 -2.42
CA THR A 537 18.99 4.94 -3.62
C THR A 537 19.76 5.38 -4.87
N VAL A 538 19.90 6.68 -5.12
CA VAL A 538 20.66 7.22 -6.27
C VAL A 538 22.13 6.81 -6.18
N GLY A 539 22.80 7.03 -5.03
CA GLY A 539 24.22 6.73 -4.85
C GLY A 539 24.57 5.24 -4.98
N MET A 540 23.70 4.35 -4.49
CA MET A 540 23.85 2.90 -4.72
C MET A 540 23.77 2.56 -6.21
N LEU A 541 22.79 3.12 -6.93
CA LEU A 541 22.58 2.82 -8.35
C LEU A 541 23.72 3.38 -9.21
N SER A 542 24.17 4.61 -8.91
CA SER A 542 25.30 5.26 -9.59
C SER A 542 26.56 4.39 -9.53
N ASN A 543 26.90 3.85 -8.35
CA ASN A 543 28.05 2.96 -8.18
C ASN A 543 27.92 1.63 -8.94
N MET A 544 26.73 1.03 -8.99
CA MET A 544 26.50 -0.22 -9.73
C MET A 544 26.58 -0.05 -11.24
N ILE A 545 26.01 1.03 -11.78
CA ILE A 545 26.09 1.34 -13.22
C ILE A 545 27.51 1.80 -13.61
N ALA A 546 28.20 2.56 -12.75
CA ALA A 546 29.60 2.92 -12.98
C ALA A 546 30.52 1.68 -13.07
N PHE A 547 30.33 0.70 -12.18
CA PHE A 547 31.04 -0.59 -12.24
C PHE A 547 30.74 -1.36 -13.55
N TYR A 548 29.47 -1.41 -13.98
CA TYR A 548 29.07 -2.01 -15.26
C TYR A 548 29.78 -1.35 -16.45
N ASP A 549 29.68 -0.02 -16.56
CA ASP A 549 30.27 0.75 -17.66
C ASP A 549 31.79 0.57 -17.72
N MET A 550 32.48 0.58 -16.58
CA MET A 550 33.93 0.38 -16.54
C MET A 550 34.34 -1.07 -16.86
N ALA A 551 33.64 -2.07 -16.32
CA ALA A 551 33.90 -3.48 -16.63
C ALA A 551 33.66 -3.79 -18.12
N ARG A 552 32.57 -3.26 -18.70
CA ARG A 552 32.23 -3.38 -20.12
C ARG A 552 33.30 -2.74 -21.01
N ARG A 553 33.70 -1.49 -20.71
CA ARG A 553 34.78 -0.79 -21.45
C ARG A 553 36.12 -1.54 -21.37
N ALA A 554 36.47 -2.13 -20.23
CA ALA A 554 37.72 -2.89 -20.08
C ALA A 554 37.76 -4.15 -20.97
N VAL A 555 36.65 -4.89 -21.05
CA VAL A 555 36.53 -6.07 -21.94
C VAL A 555 36.43 -5.68 -23.41
N GLU A 556 35.64 -4.65 -23.76
CA GLU A 556 35.51 -4.17 -25.14
C GLU A 556 36.84 -3.62 -25.68
N THR A 557 37.59 -2.86 -24.89
CA THR A 557 38.90 -2.28 -25.30
C THR A 557 39.98 -3.36 -25.47
N THR A 558 40.00 -4.39 -24.63
CA THR A 558 41.00 -5.48 -24.71
C THR A 558 40.58 -6.64 -25.61
N ALA A 559 39.42 -6.56 -26.27
CA ALA A 559 38.88 -7.63 -27.12
C ALA A 559 39.76 -8.01 -28.33
N GLN A 560 40.63 -7.09 -28.78
CA GLN A 560 41.54 -7.26 -29.93
C GLN A 560 43.03 -7.38 -29.52
N SER A 561 43.33 -7.44 -28.23
CA SER A 561 44.70 -7.56 -27.71
C SER A 561 44.98 -8.95 -27.14
N ASP A 562 46.20 -9.45 -27.27
CA ASP A 562 46.60 -10.79 -26.80
C ASP A 562 46.25 -11.04 -25.32
N ASN A 563 46.41 -10.03 -24.47
CA ASN A 563 45.99 -10.05 -23.06
C ASN A 563 44.52 -9.63 -22.89
N LYS A 564 43.59 -10.33 -23.55
CA LYS A 564 42.15 -10.08 -23.41
C LYS A 564 41.69 -10.26 -21.95
N ILE A 565 41.09 -9.21 -21.38
CA ILE A 565 40.46 -9.29 -20.05
C ILE A 565 39.18 -10.12 -20.18
N THR A 566 39.01 -11.08 -19.28
CA THR A 566 37.80 -11.91 -19.14
C THR A 566 37.12 -11.63 -17.82
N TRP A 567 35.82 -11.93 -17.72
CA TRP A 567 35.05 -11.72 -16.49
C TRP A 567 35.68 -12.43 -15.28
N SER A 568 36.27 -13.61 -15.49
CA SER A 568 36.97 -14.37 -14.43
C SER A 568 38.09 -13.57 -13.76
N ILE A 569 38.89 -12.84 -14.54
CA ILE A 569 40.01 -12.03 -14.04
C ILE A 569 39.47 -10.83 -13.25
N ILE A 570 38.45 -10.13 -13.78
CA ILE A 570 37.78 -9.02 -13.08
C ILE A 570 37.21 -9.52 -11.75
N ARG A 571 36.52 -10.67 -11.76
CA ARG A 571 35.89 -11.25 -10.57
C ARG A 571 36.90 -11.65 -9.49
N GLU A 572 38.07 -12.14 -9.86
CA GLU A 572 39.14 -12.52 -8.93
C GLU A 572 39.81 -11.27 -8.33
N GLN A 573 40.21 -10.30 -9.16
CA GLN A 573 40.91 -9.09 -8.73
C GLN A 573 40.01 -8.10 -7.98
N MET A 574 38.76 -7.91 -8.43
CA MET A 574 37.81 -6.96 -7.86
C MET A 574 36.97 -7.56 -6.70
N GLY A 575 37.38 -8.70 -6.14
CA GLY A 575 36.64 -9.42 -5.10
C GLY A 575 36.25 -8.55 -3.90
N GLU A 576 37.18 -7.73 -3.41
CA GLU A 576 36.92 -6.80 -2.31
C GLU A 576 35.96 -5.66 -2.72
N ILE A 577 36.08 -5.15 -3.94
CA ILE A 577 35.25 -4.05 -4.44
C ILE A 577 33.80 -4.50 -4.67
N MET A 578 33.59 -5.73 -5.17
CA MET A 578 32.24 -6.32 -5.23
C MET A 578 31.64 -6.48 -3.83
N TYR A 579 32.43 -6.91 -2.83
CA TYR A 579 31.96 -6.97 -1.44
C TYR A 579 31.61 -5.58 -0.87
N ARG A 580 32.38 -4.53 -1.22
CA ARG A 580 32.06 -3.13 -0.90
C ARG A 580 30.76 -2.65 -1.57
N LEU A 581 30.51 -3.03 -2.82
CA LEU A 581 29.24 -2.74 -3.52
C LEU A 581 28.05 -3.44 -2.85
N THR A 582 28.15 -4.74 -2.55
CA THR A 582 27.13 -5.51 -1.83
C THR A 582 26.83 -4.95 -0.45
N SER A 583 27.86 -4.45 0.26
CA SER A 583 27.69 -3.92 1.62
C SER A 583 27.12 -2.50 1.70
N MET A 584 26.91 -1.80 0.57
CA MET A 584 26.31 -0.45 0.55
C MET A 584 24.92 -0.40 1.22
N LYS A 585 24.13 -1.48 1.16
CA LYS A 585 22.78 -1.53 1.76
C LYS A 585 22.78 -1.43 3.29
N PHE A 586 23.84 -1.90 3.97
CA PHE A 586 23.92 -1.88 5.43
C PHE A 586 24.21 -0.48 6.04
N LYS A 587 24.50 0.54 5.22
CA LYS A 587 24.72 1.92 5.70
C LYS A 587 23.44 2.50 6.30
N THR A 588 23.58 3.09 7.49
CA THR A 588 22.55 3.80 8.26
C THR A 588 22.21 5.18 7.68
N HIS A 589 21.15 5.79 8.18
CA HIS A 589 20.46 6.94 7.58
C HIS A 589 21.18 8.29 7.66
N SER A 590 22.36 8.38 8.27
CA SER A 590 23.12 9.63 8.39
C SER A 590 23.63 10.11 7.03
N ALA A 591 23.22 11.30 6.60
CA ALA A 591 23.64 11.88 5.32
C ALA A 591 25.13 12.23 5.28
N MET A 592 25.72 12.62 6.43
CA MET A 592 27.16 12.93 6.53
C MET A 592 28.03 11.67 6.36
N ASP A 593 27.59 10.54 6.92
CA ASP A 593 28.29 9.25 6.80
C ASP A 593 28.11 8.59 5.42
N TYR A 594 27.14 9.05 4.62
CA TYR A 594 26.95 8.53 3.27
C TYR A 594 27.87 9.22 2.25
N ASN A 595 27.84 10.55 2.17
CA ASN A 595 28.62 11.30 1.18
C ASN A 595 30.14 11.15 1.40
N SER A 596 30.59 11.07 2.65
CA SER A 596 32.01 10.87 3.01
C SER A 596 32.57 9.49 2.60
N HIS A 597 31.71 8.50 2.40
CA HIS A 597 32.09 7.16 1.94
C HIS A 597 31.76 6.88 0.46
N HIS A 598 30.93 7.69 -0.17
CA HIS A 598 30.51 7.50 -1.57
C HIS A 598 31.62 7.89 -2.56
N LEU A 599 32.16 9.10 -2.43
CA LEU A 599 33.26 9.62 -3.30
C LEU A 599 34.51 8.70 -3.33
N PRO A 600 35.03 8.18 -2.20
CA PRO A 600 36.17 7.26 -2.23
C PRO A 600 35.90 5.92 -2.98
N LEU A 601 34.65 5.49 -3.11
CA LEU A 601 34.31 4.26 -3.84
C LEU A 601 34.36 4.46 -5.35
N THR A 602 33.87 5.61 -5.86
CA THR A 602 34.04 5.95 -7.29
C THR A 602 35.51 6.12 -7.66
N ASP A 603 36.31 6.74 -6.78
CA ASP A 603 37.74 6.93 -7.04
C ASP A 603 38.50 5.60 -7.06
N THR A 604 38.25 4.71 -6.09
CA THR A 604 38.88 3.37 -6.06
C THR A 604 38.42 2.45 -7.18
N LEU A 605 37.16 2.56 -7.63
CA LEU A 605 36.69 1.89 -8.86
C LEU A 605 37.48 2.37 -10.09
N SER A 606 37.70 3.68 -10.22
CA SER A 606 38.41 4.27 -11.36
C SER A 606 39.89 3.86 -11.42
N HIS A 607 40.55 3.72 -10.26
CA HIS A 607 41.93 3.22 -10.18
C HIS A 607 42.03 1.70 -10.37
N GLY A 608 41.06 0.92 -9.89
CA GLY A 608 41.09 -0.54 -9.99
C GLY A 608 40.87 -1.11 -11.39
N LEU A 609 40.25 -0.35 -12.30
CA LEU A 609 39.91 -0.77 -13.66
C LEU A 609 40.73 -0.08 -14.76
N GLN A 610 41.77 0.67 -14.40
CA GLN A 610 42.77 1.14 -15.37
C GLN A 610 43.68 -0.03 -15.81
N PRO A 611 44.03 -0.14 -17.11
CA PRO A 611 45.01 -1.12 -17.54
C PRO A 611 46.37 -0.83 -16.89
N PRO A 612 47.14 -1.85 -16.46
CA PRO A 612 48.42 -1.62 -15.81
C PRO A 612 49.38 -0.88 -16.75
N SER A 613 49.87 0.28 -16.31
CA SER A 613 50.88 1.04 -17.03
C SER A 613 52.11 0.17 -17.31
N PRO A 614 52.69 0.20 -18.52
CA PRO A 614 53.87 -0.61 -18.82
C PRO A 614 55.01 -0.29 -17.83
N PRO A 615 55.75 -1.29 -17.34
CA PRO A 615 56.79 -1.06 -16.35
C PRO A 615 57.86 -0.12 -16.92
N PRO A 616 58.35 0.86 -16.14
CA PRO A 616 59.26 1.88 -16.64
C PRO A 616 60.55 1.23 -17.16
N HIS A 617 60.89 1.52 -18.42
CA HIS A 617 62.10 1.01 -19.05
C HIS A 617 63.34 1.38 -18.22
N ARG A 618 64.02 0.37 -17.68
CA ARG A 618 65.33 0.55 -17.04
C ARG A 618 66.34 0.99 -18.08
N HIS A 619 66.64 2.29 -18.15
CA HIS A 619 67.79 2.80 -18.87
C HIS A 619 69.07 2.20 -18.28
N THR A 620 69.75 1.37 -19.06
CA THR A 620 71.13 0.97 -18.78
C THR A 620 72.08 2.11 -19.14
N GLN A 621 72.96 2.46 -18.21
CA GLN A 621 74.08 3.38 -18.43
C GLN A 621 75.40 2.60 -18.20
N PRO A 622 76.45 2.82 -19.01
CA PRO A 622 77.69 2.05 -18.96
C PRO A 622 78.66 2.50 -17.85
N TRP A 623 79.68 1.67 -17.60
CA TRP A 623 80.68 1.82 -16.53
C TRP A 623 81.82 2.79 -16.87
N THR A 624 82.40 3.45 -15.85
CA THR A 624 83.80 3.93 -15.92
C THR A 624 84.50 4.04 -14.55
N THR A 625 85.54 3.22 -14.35
CA THR A 625 86.82 3.42 -13.61
C THR A 625 86.91 4.21 -12.29
N THR A 626 87.57 3.59 -11.29
CA THR A 626 88.13 4.18 -10.05
C THR A 626 89.59 4.67 -10.24
N PRO A 627 90.26 5.27 -9.23
CA PRO A 627 91.14 4.47 -8.33
C PRO A 627 91.20 4.95 -6.85
N ILE A 628 92.16 4.40 -6.07
CA ILE A 628 92.26 4.37 -4.60
C ILE A 628 93.61 4.98 -4.11
N THR A 629 93.68 5.61 -2.91
CA THR A 629 94.87 5.55 -2.01
C THR A 629 94.61 6.08 -0.58
N SER A 630 95.56 5.85 0.34
CA SER A 630 95.48 6.00 1.82
C SER A 630 96.91 6.18 2.44
N PRO A 631 97.23 5.96 3.74
CA PRO A 631 96.80 6.66 4.98
C PRO A 631 97.97 7.08 5.94
N SER A 632 97.63 7.64 7.12
CA SER A 632 98.41 7.65 8.41
C SER A 632 99.64 8.61 8.55
N GLN A 633 100.19 8.98 9.73
CA GLN A 633 100.07 8.54 11.15
C GLN A 633 100.14 9.71 12.20
N THR A 634 99.58 9.47 13.42
CA THR A 634 99.98 9.92 14.80
C THR A 634 100.23 11.42 15.16
N HIS A 635 100.21 11.92 16.42
CA HIS A 635 100.29 11.31 17.78
C HIS A 635 99.52 12.11 18.89
N SER A 636 99.37 11.50 20.09
CA SER A 636 99.21 12.07 21.48
C SER A 636 97.93 12.83 21.95
N ALA A 637 96.99 12.06 22.54
CA ALA A 637 96.33 12.17 23.87
C ALA A 637 96.08 13.50 24.63
N MET A 638 94.82 13.69 25.10
CA MET A 638 94.43 13.73 26.53
C MET A 638 92.88 13.59 26.74
N ASP A 639 92.44 13.40 28.00
CA ASP A 639 91.18 12.72 28.42
C ASP A 639 89.86 13.54 28.48
N TYR A 640 88.77 12.82 28.84
CA TYR A 640 87.35 13.19 29.12
C TYR A 640 86.38 13.24 27.90
N ASN A 641 85.47 12.28 27.59
CA ASN A 641 84.67 11.25 28.33
C ASN A 641 83.41 11.79 29.08
N PRO A 642 82.19 11.19 28.99
CA PRO A 642 81.53 10.32 27.98
C PRO A 642 80.36 11.04 27.24
N HIS A 643 79.82 10.67 26.05
CA HIS A 643 79.22 9.41 25.53
C HIS A 643 77.84 9.00 26.11
N PRO A 644 76.94 8.29 25.38
CA PRO A 644 77.05 7.78 23.99
C PRO A 644 75.80 7.92 23.05
N LEU A 645 76.02 7.62 21.76
CA LEU A 645 75.08 6.85 20.92
C LEU A 645 75.70 5.45 20.69
N PRO A 646 74.92 4.36 20.82
CA PRO A 646 74.87 3.32 19.77
C PRO A 646 73.42 2.78 19.58
N LEU A 647 73.00 2.01 18.57
CA LEU A 647 73.59 0.96 17.70
C LEU A 647 73.76 -0.44 18.34
N THR A 648 72.82 -1.33 17.97
CA THR A 648 72.97 -2.78 17.69
C THR A 648 73.87 -3.67 18.55
N ASP A 649 73.30 -4.77 19.05
CA ASP A 649 74.03 -6.04 19.24
C ASP A 649 73.18 -7.24 18.72
N THR A 650 73.70 -8.47 18.79
CA THR A 650 73.49 -9.49 17.73
C THR A 650 72.98 -10.87 18.20
N LEU A 651 72.51 -11.68 17.22
CA LEU A 651 72.13 -13.12 17.28
C LEU A 651 70.81 -13.45 18.04
N SER A 652 69.96 -14.41 17.62
CA SER A 652 69.89 -15.22 16.38
C SER A 652 68.48 -15.86 16.20
N HIS A 653 68.20 -16.38 14.99
CA HIS A 653 67.06 -17.22 14.56
C HIS A 653 65.61 -16.66 14.55
N GLU A 654 65.14 -16.39 13.32
CA GLU A 654 63.91 -16.85 12.66
C GLU A 654 62.66 -17.39 13.42
N LEU A 655 61.51 -17.12 12.75
CA LEU A 655 60.15 -17.70 12.86
C LEU A 655 59.08 -16.99 13.73
N GLN A 656 57.85 -17.06 13.19
CA GLN A 656 56.55 -16.59 13.71
C GLN A 656 55.98 -17.59 14.76
N PRO A 657 54.77 -17.41 15.37
CA PRO A 657 53.70 -16.40 15.17
C PRO A 657 53.13 -15.78 16.48
N PRO A 658 52.14 -14.86 16.41
CA PRO A 658 51.32 -14.49 17.57
C PRO A 658 50.47 -15.67 18.08
N SER A 659 50.17 -15.69 19.39
CA SER A 659 49.29 -16.71 19.99
C SER A 659 48.69 -16.22 21.33
N PRO A 660 47.57 -16.78 21.84
CA PRO A 660 46.56 -17.60 21.15
C PRO A 660 45.10 -17.15 21.41
N PRO A 661 44.11 -17.61 20.62
CA PRO A 661 42.74 -17.81 21.11
C PRO A 661 42.68 -19.00 22.10
N PRO A 662 41.68 -19.11 22.99
CA PRO A 662 41.61 -20.18 23.98
C PRO A 662 41.43 -21.56 23.31
N HIS A 663 42.49 -22.38 23.35
CA HIS A 663 42.48 -23.73 22.77
C HIS A 663 41.86 -24.78 23.69
N ARG A 664 41.13 -25.72 23.09
CA ARG A 664 40.82 -27.02 23.71
C ARG A 664 42.11 -27.85 23.79
N HIS A 665 42.38 -28.47 24.94
CA HIS A 665 43.30 -29.61 25.03
C HIS A 665 42.55 -30.93 24.82
N THR A 666 43.19 -31.88 24.15
CA THR A 666 42.68 -33.22 23.90
C THR A 666 43.48 -34.28 24.65
N GLN A 667 42.77 -35.08 25.48
CA GLN A 667 42.93 -36.55 25.56
C GLN A 667 44.27 -37.07 26.20
N PRO A 668 44.45 -38.36 26.59
CA PRO A 668 43.87 -39.56 25.94
C PRO A 668 43.54 -40.85 26.76
N TRP A 669 42.94 -41.84 26.06
CA TRP A 669 42.74 -43.28 26.41
C TRP A 669 41.75 -43.60 27.58
N THR A 670 40.77 -44.53 27.51
CA THR A 670 40.17 -45.33 26.41
C THR A 670 38.76 -45.88 26.80
N THR A 671 38.12 -46.65 25.90
CA THR A 671 37.07 -47.69 26.12
C THR A 671 35.66 -47.30 26.64
N THR A 672 34.74 -47.04 25.71
CA THR A 672 33.49 -47.81 25.38
C THR A 672 32.68 -48.58 26.48
N PRO A 673 31.35 -48.80 26.30
CA PRO A 673 30.27 -47.91 25.76
C PRO A 673 28.87 -48.11 26.46
N ILE A 674 27.78 -47.46 25.97
CA ILE A 674 26.33 -47.77 26.22
C ILE A 674 25.80 -47.42 27.66
N PRO A 675 24.49 -47.12 27.93
CA PRO A 675 23.37 -46.55 27.15
C PRO A 675 22.82 -45.22 27.74
N SER A 676 21.71 -44.72 27.18
CA SER A 676 20.74 -43.81 27.84
C SER A 676 19.86 -44.51 28.89
N PRO A 677 19.31 -43.78 29.86
CA PRO A 677 17.92 -44.03 30.27
C PRO A 677 17.06 -42.75 30.41
N SER A 678 15.77 -42.96 30.66
CA SER A 678 14.73 -41.94 30.86
C SER A 678 14.28 -41.83 32.34
N GLN A 679 13.37 -40.89 32.59
CA GLN A 679 12.33 -40.88 33.65
C GLN A 679 12.61 -40.35 35.08
N THR A 680 11.47 -39.96 35.66
CA THR A 680 11.03 -39.84 37.08
C THR A 680 11.59 -38.78 38.06
N HIS A 681 10.66 -37.90 38.44
CA HIS A 681 10.36 -37.36 39.78
C HIS A 681 11.45 -36.80 40.71
N SER A 682 11.21 -35.56 41.16
CA SER A 682 10.88 -35.32 42.57
C SER A 682 10.08 -34.01 42.72
N ALA A 683 9.37 -33.84 43.83
CA ALA A 683 8.52 -32.67 44.11
C ALA A 683 8.76 -32.15 45.53
N MET A 684 8.45 -30.87 45.78
CA MET A 684 8.28 -30.32 47.13
C MET A 684 7.05 -29.40 47.19
N ASN A 685 6.42 -29.37 48.36
CA ASN A 685 5.06 -28.87 48.57
C ASN A 685 5.01 -27.40 48.99
N TYR A 686 3.86 -26.75 48.74
CA TYR A 686 3.13 -26.01 49.77
C TYR A 686 1.60 -26.09 49.51
N ASN A 687 0.80 -26.00 50.57
CA ASN A 687 -0.64 -26.34 50.69
C ASN A 687 -1.14 -25.76 52.04
N PRO A 688 -2.44 -25.77 52.45
CA PRO A 688 -3.74 -25.93 51.76
C PRO A 688 -4.72 -24.76 52.05
N HIS A 689 -6.00 -24.92 51.64
CA HIS A 689 -7.29 -24.52 52.29
C HIS A 689 -8.32 -24.20 51.17
N HIS A 690 -9.54 -24.75 51.08
CA HIS A 690 -10.31 -25.68 51.92
C HIS A 690 -11.17 -26.65 51.05
N LEU A 691 -11.42 -27.86 51.55
CA LEU A 691 -12.44 -28.85 51.08
C LEU A 691 -13.82 -28.57 51.76
N PRO A 692 -15.00 -29.16 51.39
CA PRO A 692 -15.28 -30.58 50.98
C PRO A 692 -16.34 -30.77 49.83
N LEU A 693 -16.85 -31.95 49.38
CA LEU A 693 -16.64 -33.41 49.59
C LEU A 693 -17.31 -34.23 48.42
N THR A 694 -16.75 -35.41 48.04
CA THR A 694 -17.39 -36.67 47.47
C THR A 694 -18.52 -36.63 46.40
N ASP A 695 -18.64 -37.53 45.41
CA ASP A 695 -17.90 -38.72 44.91
C ASP A 695 -18.44 -39.07 43.48
N THR A 696 -18.19 -40.16 42.72
CA THR A 696 -17.39 -41.41 42.74
C THR A 696 -16.92 -41.68 41.27
N LEU A 697 -15.88 -42.44 40.90
CA LEU A 697 -15.63 -43.91 40.90
C LEU A 697 -16.72 -44.79 40.21
N SER A 698 -16.44 -45.71 39.27
CA SER A 698 -15.14 -46.17 38.70
C SER A 698 -15.29 -47.09 37.46
N HIS A 699 -14.14 -47.43 36.84
CA HIS A 699 -13.83 -48.60 35.97
C HIS A 699 -14.08 -48.59 34.43
N GLU A 700 -12.95 -48.67 33.73
CA GLU A 700 -12.59 -49.61 32.63
C GLU A 700 -12.76 -49.29 31.12
N LEU A 701 -12.05 -50.11 30.32
CA LEU A 701 -11.55 -49.83 28.98
C LEU A 701 -11.95 -50.94 27.99
N GLN A 702 -12.63 -50.58 26.89
CA GLN A 702 -12.32 -51.03 25.50
C GLN A 702 -13.32 -50.41 24.48
N PRO A 703 -12.95 -50.28 23.19
CA PRO A 703 -13.75 -49.56 22.20
C PRO A 703 -14.84 -50.43 21.53
N PRO A 704 -16.04 -49.88 21.23
CA PRO A 704 -17.09 -50.59 20.53
C PRO A 704 -16.87 -50.68 19.00
N SER A 705 -17.35 -51.77 18.42
CA SER A 705 -17.39 -52.04 16.97
C SER A 705 -18.64 -51.46 16.28
N PRO A 706 -18.65 -51.30 14.94
CA PRO A 706 -19.78 -50.68 14.23
C PRO A 706 -21.02 -51.60 14.15
N PRO A 707 -22.25 -51.04 14.23
CA PRO A 707 -23.50 -51.81 14.12
C PRO A 707 -23.84 -52.22 12.67
N PRO A 708 -24.70 -53.25 12.46
CA PRO A 708 -24.78 -54.00 11.21
C PRO A 708 -25.85 -53.52 10.21
N HIS A 709 -25.68 -53.90 8.94
CA HIS A 709 -26.70 -53.83 7.90
C HIS A 709 -27.92 -54.72 8.19
N ARG A 710 -29.11 -54.31 7.72
CA ARG A 710 -30.25 -55.19 7.48
C ARG A 710 -30.67 -55.14 6.02
N HIS A 711 -30.89 -56.32 5.43
CA HIS A 711 -31.57 -56.45 4.14
C HIS A 711 -33.09 -56.35 4.29
N THR A 712 -33.73 -55.74 3.30
CA THR A 712 -35.01 -56.19 2.75
C THR A 712 -34.87 -56.31 1.24
N GLN A 713 -35.60 -57.26 0.64
CA GLN A 713 -35.55 -57.63 -0.78
C GLN A 713 -36.84 -57.15 -1.49
N PRO A 714 -36.88 -57.12 -2.84
CA PRO A 714 -37.84 -56.31 -3.62
C PRO A 714 -39.17 -57.03 -3.83
N TRP A 715 -40.13 -56.37 -4.50
CA TRP A 715 -41.00 -56.99 -5.53
C TRP A 715 -41.48 -55.93 -6.54
N THR A 716 -41.89 -56.41 -7.72
CA THR A 716 -42.43 -55.71 -8.91
C THR A 716 -43.73 -54.92 -8.62
N THR A 717 -44.33 -54.06 -9.45
CA THR A 717 -44.31 -53.72 -10.92
C THR A 717 -44.96 -52.30 -11.03
N THR A 718 -45.01 -51.50 -12.10
CA THR A 718 -44.95 -51.62 -13.59
C THR A 718 -44.53 -50.24 -14.17
N PRO A 719 -44.16 -50.11 -15.47
CA PRO A 719 -43.59 -48.85 -16.01
C PRO A 719 -44.64 -47.81 -16.43
N ILE A 720 -44.27 -46.53 -16.36
CA ILE A 720 -44.95 -45.38 -16.99
C ILE A 720 -43.89 -44.64 -17.84
N PRO A 721 -44.19 -44.24 -19.09
CA PRO A 721 -43.15 -43.85 -20.07
C PRO A 721 -42.75 -42.37 -20.01
N SER A 722 -41.61 -42.07 -20.63
CA SER A 722 -41.15 -40.72 -20.93
C SER A 722 -42.02 -40.03 -22.00
N PRO A 723 -42.30 -38.72 -21.88
CA PRO A 723 -42.83 -37.94 -22.99
C PRO A 723 -41.72 -37.69 -24.01
N SER A 724 -41.84 -38.29 -25.19
CA SER A 724 -40.96 -38.03 -26.33
C SER A 724 -41.22 -36.65 -26.94
N GLN A 725 -40.16 -35.99 -27.41
CA GLN A 725 -40.28 -34.91 -28.39
C GLN A 725 -40.77 -35.47 -29.74
N THR A 726 -41.23 -34.57 -30.63
CA THR A 726 -41.55 -34.84 -32.05
C THR A 726 -42.76 -35.76 -32.33
N HIS A 727 -43.47 -35.66 -33.45
CA HIS A 727 -43.50 -34.64 -34.52
C HIS A 727 -44.92 -34.58 -35.09
N SER A 728 -45.36 -33.42 -35.58
CA SER A 728 -46.34 -33.35 -36.67
C SER A 728 -45.61 -32.96 -37.95
N ALA A 729 -45.98 -33.56 -39.08
CA ALA A 729 -45.32 -33.39 -40.37
C ALA A 729 -46.35 -33.36 -41.51
N MET A 730 -45.99 -32.75 -42.64
CA MET A 730 -46.13 -33.36 -43.97
C MET A 730 -45.35 -32.56 -45.03
N ASP A 731 -44.99 -33.25 -46.10
CA ASP A 731 -44.06 -32.80 -47.15
C ASP A 731 -44.68 -31.82 -48.16
N TYR A 732 -43.84 -31.12 -48.93
CA TYR A 732 -43.83 -31.21 -50.40
C TYR A 732 -42.57 -30.56 -51.01
N ASN A 733 -42.25 -30.94 -52.25
CA ASN A 733 -41.04 -30.57 -53.03
C ASN A 733 -41.38 -30.73 -54.54
N PRO A 734 -40.56 -30.32 -55.54
CA PRO A 734 -39.74 -29.10 -55.74
C PRO A 734 -40.37 -28.17 -56.83
N HIS A 735 -39.72 -27.03 -57.17
CA HIS A 735 -39.29 -26.64 -58.55
C HIS A 735 -38.90 -25.14 -58.73
N HIS A 736 -38.18 -24.87 -59.83
CA HIS A 736 -37.87 -23.58 -60.50
C HIS A 736 -36.70 -22.66 -60.07
N LEU A 737 -35.60 -22.86 -60.82
CA LEU A 737 -34.48 -21.98 -61.22
C LEU A 737 -34.91 -20.89 -62.26
N PRO A 738 -34.05 -19.94 -62.75
CA PRO A 738 -32.65 -19.58 -62.42
C PRO A 738 -32.39 -18.04 -62.17
N PRO A 739 -31.49 -17.23 -62.86
CA PRO A 739 -30.39 -16.53 -62.15
C PRO A 739 -30.11 -15.05 -62.54
N HIS A 740 -29.05 -14.42 -61.98
CA HIS A 740 -27.99 -13.57 -62.62
C HIS A 740 -27.18 -12.81 -61.52
N ARG A 741 -25.86 -13.04 -61.34
CA ARG A 741 -24.67 -12.39 -61.98
C ARG A 741 -24.53 -10.85 -61.78
N HIS A 742 -23.60 -10.37 -60.91
CA HIS A 742 -22.31 -9.70 -61.31
C HIS A 742 -21.44 -9.11 -60.14
N THR A 743 -20.11 -9.32 -60.23
CA THR A 743 -18.92 -8.52 -59.78
C THR A 743 -18.84 -7.69 -58.47
N LYS A 744 -17.94 -8.12 -57.55
CA LYS A 744 -16.69 -7.48 -57.01
C LYS A 744 -16.37 -5.97 -57.32
N PRO A 745 -15.48 -5.28 -56.55
CA PRO A 745 -15.24 -5.20 -55.09
C PRO A 745 -14.88 -3.74 -54.62
N TRP A 746 -13.78 -3.54 -53.85
CA TRP A 746 -13.21 -2.29 -53.23
C TRP A 746 -13.95 -1.78 -51.96
N THR A 747 -13.40 -1.36 -50.81
CA THR A 747 -12.06 -1.01 -50.23
C THR A 747 -11.55 0.44 -50.28
N THR A 748 -11.17 0.93 -49.08
CA THR A 748 -10.14 1.96 -48.71
C THR A 748 -10.34 3.48 -48.97
N THR A 749 -10.86 4.16 -47.93
CA THR A 749 -10.29 5.39 -47.28
C THR A 749 -10.19 6.72 -48.11
N PRO A 750 -9.61 7.83 -47.59
CA PRO A 750 -10.32 8.77 -46.69
C PRO A 750 -10.20 10.27 -47.06
N ILE A 751 -11.23 11.11 -46.82
CA ILE A 751 -11.15 12.58 -46.99
C ILE A 751 -11.91 13.35 -45.89
N THR A 752 -11.30 14.45 -45.44
CA THR A 752 -11.88 15.59 -44.69
C THR A 752 -11.43 16.88 -45.40
N PRO A 753 -11.95 18.09 -45.08
CA PRO A 753 -13.05 18.44 -44.17
C PRO A 753 -14.21 19.15 -44.89
N LEU A 754 -15.20 19.63 -44.13
CA LEU A 754 -16.06 20.74 -44.55
C LEU A 754 -16.07 21.82 -43.46
N THR A 755 -15.60 23.01 -43.82
CA THR A 755 -15.92 24.26 -43.13
C THR A 755 -17.30 24.74 -43.57
N ASP A 756 -18.13 25.22 -42.65
CA ASP A 756 -18.79 26.50 -42.91
C ASP A 756 -19.19 27.23 -41.63
N THR A 757 -19.39 28.54 -41.76
CA THR A 757 -19.68 29.45 -40.65
C THR A 757 -21.16 29.47 -40.27
N LEU A 758 -21.47 29.73 -39.00
CA LEU A 758 -22.58 30.62 -38.64
C LEU A 758 -22.41 31.20 -37.22
N SER A 759 -22.59 32.51 -37.10
CA SER A 759 -22.47 33.26 -35.84
C SER A 759 -23.82 33.75 -35.34
N HIS A 760 -24.25 33.35 -34.15
CA HIS A 760 -25.17 34.03 -33.24
C HIS A 760 -25.15 33.29 -31.88
N GLY A 761 -25.37 33.91 -30.72
CA GLY A 761 -25.57 35.35 -30.53
C GLY A 761 -26.41 35.73 -29.32
N LEU A 762 -26.30 35.02 -28.18
CA LEU A 762 -26.82 35.39 -26.86
C LEU A 762 -26.08 34.59 -25.77
#